data_AF-A0A7X7MKN6-F1
#
_entry.id   AF-A0A7X7MKN6-F1
#
_cell.length_a   1.000
_cell.length_b   1.000
_cell.length_c   1.000
_cell.angle_alpha   90.00
_cell.angle_beta   90.00
_cell.angle_gamma   90.00
#
_symmetry.space_group_name_H-M   'P 1'
#
loop_
_entity.id
_entity.type
_entity.pdbx_description
1 polymer ?
#
loop_
_entity_poly.entity_id
_entity_poly.type
_entity_poly.pdbx_seq_one_letter_code
_entity_poly.pdbx_strand_id
1 'polypeptide(L)'
;MRFFNITPLMQTFNGDRTRLILPDECFSLSFQVPKRAVPVRHSFRFLGEPDYFWKLRTEPGSPYCISMSIEDALTSKDTPREKYALKIPCHREKYEKNVYVKLKRGAFSTAVPSLFRCFVKGEKLAFGAGGEAVVELGIYRAKEGRHPDDQFDLPDETVRLFLTPEMDSWVELQQEFVMPQDAVSLLVRIGIKNAEGTLFFGSPRLYSQGMDNVIPPLDHSQSRFPEYNYIGENISRRDWPEFRILVDGKTIFEGKKYTSIYRRGEFEIPAGVLEPGEHRLEVFLCADYESAVGFLFQKIELFEYGNREFEIIAAPEYAKENLPLKVLVTTNQPDLAIKWQGGDTVLAEAGLHVLTLPPIPAGVCQKEITLVSAHASDSFTVIQSVRGADDGVRLSTSDAVFIHQDRESFQNYLEWYRQNQVGNLMAFRPAYRWSGSAACDPEVWTMLQKYLNDLEMDYTLILDGRELPGKNANPPPGMLSGPHFHGRQSHENDGSFCYWGNQLWKKEPLPEPYADLLARGIDKGGIQPHVRPKRTDQGAWWFFDPHKAHDLKEAAEDFIHNLADARGDSTRHSGPSVLFRYFFQAGYEYLLAEQMYGPEEFVLAALRGASSAYQAKGFGTHNATQWSSTPHDTPEHAERYFLSLATAYINGAGDINVEEGLWRMEKGYVDYDRYSRNCLRHLEAHTRFRKYLETHTRRGRMCLPFAILQGQYDGWNMFADQAPLWLREGEMWKPGSAEKSFQLGKLLLPLNELHSIYKPQCPVAPCGWYSGTPYGAFDLAPCETDWNRYRYLVFLGWNTWSDEQGRKMAAFVENGGHLLLSKRHLSQSLLHNGEGVYAPHPLLSHLLGPDWMTQTGLSRRCCGKGSVVYFAADLYPADIPELYRAEMRSFLDKMIEEEQGRGWMCGGNAVETPAWDLATGERVFYLLNIRWWDRKTEAADLLIGDCRYQVEVPYGAIYSLTVNAGRGILPLDPMAEILALQPGEAVIQSACAGKCLIFAHGAVRMAEYPAGISTIN
;
A
#
# COMPACT_ATOMS: atom_id res chain seq x y z
N MET A 1 -11.99 18.58 14.84
CA MET A 1 -10.95 19.29 14.07
C MET A 1 -9.89 19.80 15.03
N ARG A 2 -8.60 19.69 14.68
CA ARG A 2 -7.43 20.10 15.49
C ARG A 2 -7.33 21.59 15.81
N PHE A 3 -7.83 22.40 14.88
CA PHE A 3 -7.58 23.84 14.84
C PHE A 3 -8.72 24.60 15.47
N PHE A 4 -8.36 25.66 16.18
CA PHE A 4 -9.31 26.69 16.58
C PHE A 4 -9.79 27.47 15.35
N ASN A 5 -8.86 27.78 14.42
CA ASN A 5 -9.18 28.47 13.17
C ASN A 5 -8.07 28.29 12.12
N ILE A 6 -8.43 28.39 10.83
CA ILE A 6 -7.49 28.47 9.70
C ILE A 6 -7.80 29.75 8.93
N THR A 7 -6.83 30.64 8.80
CA THR A 7 -6.98 31.92 8.08
C THR A 7 -6.11 31.94 6.82
N PRO A 8 -6.70 31.94 5.61
CA PRO A 8 -5.93 32.14 4.39
C PRO A 8 -5.33 33.54 4.35
N LEU A 9 -4.00 33.63 4.28
CA LEU A 9 -3.27 34.90 4.16
C LEU A 9 -2.97 35.23 2.70
N MET A 10 -2.73 34.19 1.90
CA MET A 10 -2.46 34.27 0.47
C MET A 10 -2.99 33.01 -0.20
N GLN A 11 -3.64 33.17 -1.36
CA GLN A 11 -3.96 32.07 -2.26
C GLN A 11 -3.88 32.57 -3.70
N THR A 12 -3.21 31.82 -4.56
CA THR A 12 -3.11 32.09 -6.01
C THR A 12 -3.85 31.03 -6.82
N PHE A 13 -4.18 31.35 -8.06
CA PHE A 13 -4.81 30.40 -8.99
C PHE A 13 -3.76 29.52 -9.68
N ASN A 14 -4.18 28.38 -10.21
CA ASN A 14 -3.31 27.50 -10.98
C ASN A 14 -2.68 28.26 -12.17
N GLY A 15 -1.34 28.26 -12.23
CA GLY A 15 -0.59 28.95 -13.29
C GLY A 15 -0.22 30.40 -12.98
N ASP A 16 -0.71 30.98 -11.88
CA ASP A 16 -0.25 32.27 -11.38
C ASP A 16 1.18 32.15 -10.82
N ARG A 17 2.06 33.03 -11.28
CA ARG A 17 3.48 33.08 -10.92
C ARG A 17 3.89 34.38 -10.22
N THR A 18 2.93 35.23 -9.86
CA THR A 18 3.16 36.51 -9.15
C THR A 18 3.80 36.35 -7.78
N ARG A 19 3.83 35.13 -7.24
CA ARG A 19 4.40 34.76 -5.93
C ARG A 19 5.62 33.84 -6.05
N LEU A 20 6.27 33.85 -7.22
CA LEU A 20 7.62 33.31 -7.38
C LEU A 20 8.60 34.23 -6.67
N ILE A 21 9.46 33.66 -5.82
CA ILE A 21 10.67 34.32 -5.34
C ILE A 21 11.90 33.64 -5.91
N LEU A 22 12.87 34.43 -6.34
CA LEU A 22 14.18 33.96 -6.78
C LEU A 22 15.14 33.89 -5.58
N PRO A 23 16.29 33.18 -5.72
CA PRO A 23 17.32 33.20 -4.70
C PRO A 23 17.71 34.62 -4.29
N ASP A 24 17.91 34.83 -2.99
CA ASP A 24 18.17 36.11 -2.33
C ASP A 24 17.01 37.14 -2.38
N GLU A 25 15.86 36.80 -2.95
CA GLU A 25 14.66 37.63 -2.88
C GLU A 25 13.84 37.39 -1.60
N CYS A 26 13.01 38.38 -1.27
CA CYS A 26 12.11 38.35 -0.14
C CYS A 26 10.66 38.51 -0.60
N PHE A 27 9.79 37.63 -0.13
CA PHE A 27 8.35 37.81 -0.17
C PHE A 27 7.88 38.38 1.17
N SER A 28 7.00 39.41 1.14
CA SER A 28 6.38 39.90 2.37
C SER A 28 4.88 40.14 2.22
N LEU A 29 4.14 39.90 3.30
CA LEU A 29 2.72 40.23 3.43
C LEU A 29 2.41 40.76 4.83
N SER A 30 1.43 41.65 4.94
CA SER A 30 0.82 42.04 6.21
C SER A 30 -0.40 41.15 6.49
N PHE A 31 -0.65 40.82 7.75
CA PHE A 31 -1.81 40.05 8.18
C PHE A 31 -2.32 40.53 9.55
N GLN A 32 -3.53 40.10 9.90
CA GLN A 32 -4.19 40.47 11.16
C GLN A 32 -4.37 39.23 12.03
N VAL A 33 -4.03 39.35 13.30
CA VAL A 33 -4.30 38.36 14.34
C VAL A 33 -5.49 38.86 15.19
N PRO A 34 -6.63 38.18 15.17
CA PRO A 34 -7.79 38.61 15.94
C PRO A 34 -7.60 38.33 17.44
N LYS A 35 -8.19 39.17 18.28
CA LYS A 35 -8.26 38.90 19.72
C LYS A 35 -9.17 37.69 19.98
N ARG A 36 -8.64 36.65 20.61
CA ARG A 36 -9.42 35.46 21.04
C ARG A 36 -9.79 35.53 22.52
N ALA A 37 -10.93 34.92 22.86
CA ALA A 37 -11.38 34.80 24.25
C ALA A 37 -10.63 33.68 25.01
N VAL A 38 -10.07 32.73 24.26
CA VAL A 38 -9.27 31.62 24.79
C VAL A 38 -7.82 31.76 24.32
N PRO A 39 -6.84 31.25 25.09
CA PRO A 39 -5.45 31.22 24.66
C PRO A 39 -5.27 30.41 23.39
N VAL A 40 -4.53 30.97 22.43
CA VAL A 40 -4.17 30.31 21.16
C VAL A 40 -2.69 30.47 20.85
N ARG A 41 -2.13 29.51 20.13
CA ARG A 41 -0.79 29.57 19.53
C ARG A 41 -0.91 29.44 18.01
N HIS A 42 0.10 29.89 17.30
CA HIS A 42 0.06 30.08 15.85
C HIS A 42 1.16 29.30 15.14
N SER A 43 0.83 28.84 13.93
CA SER A 43 1.80 28.32 12.95
C SER A 43 1.45 28.86 11.56
N PHE A 44 2.45 28.94 10.69
CA PHE A 44 2.23 29.19 9.27
C PHE A 44 2.32 27.88 8.50
N ARG A 45 1.30 27.62 7.68
CA ARG A 45 1.33 26.55 6.68
C ARG A 45 1.61 27.16 5.32
N PHE A 46 2.66 26.68 4.67
CA PHE A 46 3.06 27.08 3.33
C PHE A 46 2.73 25.95 2.36
N LEU A 47 2.08 26.28 1.25
CA LEU A 47 1.96 25.41 0.08
C LEU A 47 2.70 26.04 -1.07
N GLY A 48 3.63 25.28 -1.61
CA GLY A 48 4.63 25.79 -2.53
C GLY A 48 5.30 24.68 -3.30
N GLU A 49 6.03 25.06 -4.36
CA GLU A 49 6.89 24.11 -5.06
C GLU A 49 8.07 24.83 -5.71
N PRO A 50 9.25 24.17 -5.85
CA PRO A 50 10.35 24.72 -6.62
C PRO A 50 9.93 24.95 -8.08
N ASP A 51 10.59 25.89 -8.75
CA ASP A 51 10.26 26.29 -10.11
C ASP A 51 10.79 25.32 -11.20
N TYR A 52 10.48 24.03 -11.05
CA TYR A 52 10.78 23.00 -12.04
C TYR A 52 9.67 22.82 -13.07
N PHE A 53 10.04 22.28 -14.22
CA PHE A 53 9.06 21.70 -15.11
C PHE A 53 8.32 20.57 -14.40
N TRP A 54 7.08 20.86 -14.04
CA TRP A 54 6.22 20.02 -13.21
C TRP A 54 6.11 18.56 -13.65
N LYS A 55 6.24 18.25 -14.95
CA LYS A 55 6.21 16.85 -15.42
C LYS A 55 7.44 16.01 -15.06
N LEU A 56 8.53 16.64 -14.63
CA LEU A 56 9.67 15.90 -14.06
C LEU A 56 9.32 15.37 -12.66
N ARG A 57 8.34 15.99 -11.98
CA ARG A 57 7.91 15.65 -10.62
C ARG A 57 6.63 14.83 -10.67
N THR A 58 6.80 13.53 -10.89
CA THR A 58 5.71 12.56 -11.00
C THR A 58 6.31 11.19 -10.72
N GLU A 59 5.52 10.26 -10.18
CA GLU A 59 6.01 8.92 -9.83
C GLU A 59 6.74 8.17 -10.97
N PRO A 60 6.23 8.13 -12.23
CA PRO A 60 6.96 7.57 -13.37
C PRO A 60 8.07 8.47 -13.94
N GLY A 61 8.26 9.68 -13.40
CA GLY A 61 9.29 10.62 -13.86
C GLY A 61 10.68 10.11 -13.50
N SER A 62 11.69 10.46 -14.30
CA SER A 62 13.08 10.07 -14.03
C SER A 62 13.59 10.74 -12.75
N PRO A 63 13.79 10.01 -11.63
CA PRO A 63 14.29 10.59 -10.38
C PRO A 63 15.69 11.20 -10.56
N TYR A 64 16.43 10.77 -11.58
CA TYR A 64 17.79 11.19 -11.84
C TYR A 64 17.92 12.72 -11.97
N CYS A 65 17.09 13.37 -12.78
CA CYS A 65 17.24 14.80 -13.09
C CYS A 65 16.92 15.73 -11.90
N ILE A 66 16.31 15.20 -10.84
CA ILE A 66 15.85 15.98 -9.68
C ILE A 66 16.73 15.65 -8.46
N SER A 67 16.74 14.39 -8.03
CA SER A 67 17.29 14.00 -6.72
C SER A 67 18.66 13.34 -6.79
N MET A 68 19.06 12.83 -7.98
CA MET A 68 20.31 12.08 -8.15
C MET A 68 21.27 12.69 -9.18
N SER A 69 21.01 13.92 -9.62
CA SER A 69 21.96 14.70 -10.43
C SER A 69 22.97 15.37 -9.51
N ILE A 70 24.17 15.67 -10.04
CA ILE A 70 25.21 16.42 -9.31
C ILE A 70 25.17 17.92 -9.59
N GLU A 71 24.31 18.38 -10.50
CA GLU A 71 24.36 19.73 -11.09
C GLU A 71 24.23 20.89 -10.11
N ASP A 72 23.47 20.70 -9.04
CA ASP A 72 23.26 21.69 -7.98
C ASP A 72 24.32 21.64 -6.88
N ALA A 73 25.18 20.62 -6.91
CA ALA A 73 26.40 20.54 -6.12
C ALA A 73 27.63 21.04 -6.89
N LEU A 74 27.53 21.35 -8.19
CA LEU A 74 28.63 21.89 -8.97
C LEU A 74 28.87 23.39 -8.70
N THR A 75 30.15 23.78 -8.70
CA THR A 75 30.56 25.19 -8.74
C THR A 75 31.65 25.41 -9.78
N SER A 76 31.56 26.53 -10.49
CA SER A 76 32.60 27.07 -11.37
C SER A 76 33.49 28.09 -10.64
N LYS A 77 33.18 28.40 -9.38
CA LYS A 77 33.96 29.27 -8.49
C LYS A 77 34.86 28.40 -7.62
N ASP A 78 36.09 28.85 -7.39
CA ASP A 78 37.06 28.15 -6.54
C ASP A 78 37.28 26.68 -6.95
N THR A 79 37.85 26.47 -8.14
CA THR A 79 38.10 25.15 -8.72
C THR A 79 39.61 24.85 -8.83
N PRO A 80 40.02 23.57 -8.87
CA PRO A 80 41.42 23.19 -9.00
C PRO A 80 41.90 23.23 -10.46
N ARG A 81 41.81 24.41 -11.10
CA ARG A 81 42.09 24.61 -12.54
C ARG A 81 41.21 23.76 -13.48
N GLU A 82 40.03 23.38 -13.01
CA GLU A 82 39.02 22.65 -13.79
C GLU A 82 37.79 23.54 -14.03
N LYS A 83 36.92 23.15 -14.96
CA LYS A 83 35.68 23.89 -15.26
C LYS A 83 34.72 23.88 -14.06
N TYR A 84 34.60 22.73 -13.39
CA TYR A 84 33.76 22.57 -12.22
C TYR A 84 34.48 21.79 -11.11
N ALA A 85 34.07 22.06 -9.88
CA ALA A 85 34.29 21.22 -8.72
C ALA A 85 32.94 20.91 -8.04
N LEU A 86 32.86 19.83 -7.28
CA LEU A 86 31.76 19.62 -6.34
C LEU A 86 31.98 20.51 -5.12
N LYS A 87 30.93 21.19 -4.65
CA LYS A 87 30.86 21.93 -3.38
C LYS A 87 29.73 21.31 -2.55
N ILE A 88 30.07 20.62 -1.48
CA ILE A 88 29.12 19.86 -0.66
C ILE A 88 29.12 20.40 0.77
N PRO A 89 28.13 21.23 1.14
CA PRO A 89 27.92 21.66 2.53
C PRO A 89 27.48 20.47 3.40
N CYS A 90 27.99 20.37 4.61
CA CYS A 90 27.73 19.29 5.55
C CYS A 90 27.42 19.82 6.96
N HIS A 91 26.45 19.18 7.62
CA HIS A 91 25.91 19.59 8.92
C HIS A 91 25.78 18.39 9.88
N ARG A 92 26.69 17.42 9.78
CA ARG A 92 26.67 16.14 10.51
C ARG A 92 25.40 15.34 10.26
N GLU A 93 25.00 15.23 9.00
CA GLU A 93 23.85 14.45 8.59
C GLU A 93 23.96 12.98 9.05
N LYS A 94 22.82 12.39 9.44
CA LYS A 94 22.71 10.97 9.86
C LYS A 94 22.87 9.98 8.68
N TYR A 95 22.94 10.48 7.45
CA TYR A 95 23.04 9.71 6.22
C TYR A 95 24.32 10.04 5.46
N GLU A 96 24.76 9.11 4.62
CA GLU A 96 25.92 9.31 3.75
C GLU A 96 25.53 10.11 2.52
N LYS A 97 26.48 10.94 2.05
CA LYS A 97 26.40 11.60 0.75
C LYS A 97 27.39 10.92 -0.17
N ASN A 98 26.93 10.51 -1.35
CA ASN A 98 27.79 9.84 -2.31
C ASN A 98 27.63 10.39 -3.72
N VAL A 99 28.70 10.32 -4.50
CA VAL A 99 28.71 10.57 -5.94
C VAL A 99 29.40 9.41 -6.63
N TYR A 100 28.77 8.83 -7.65
CA TYR A 100 29.23 7.61 -8.32
C TYR A 100 29.42 7.80 -9.82
N VAL A 101 30.43 7.12 -10.39
CA VAL A 101 30.51 6.88 -11.85
C VAL A 101 31.12 5.50 -12.11
N LYS A 102 30.55 4.77 -13.08
CA LYS A 102 31.01 3.43 -13.49
C LYS A 102 31.91 3.52 -14.71
N LEU A 103 32.98 2.71 -14.71
CA LEU A 103 33.76 2.42 -15.90
C LEU A 103 33.60 0.94 -16.26
N LYS A 104 33.19 0.68 -17.51
CA LYS A 104 33.04 -0.68 -18.05
C LYS A 104 34.38 -1.24 -18.51
N ARG A 105 34.44 -2.57 -18.66
CA ARG A 105 35.58 -3.25 -19.28
C ARG A 105 35.94 -2.62 -20.62
N GLY A 106 37.22 -2.43 -20.88
CA GLY A 106 37.72 -1.81 -22.11
C GLY A 106 37.84 -0.29 -22.05
N ALA A 107 37.28 0.37 -21.04
CA ALA A 107 37.51 1.79 -20.79
C ALA A 107 38.84 2.07 -20.04
N PHE A 108 39.51 1.05 -19.52
CA PHE A 108 40.75 1.15 -18.76
C PHE A 108 41.70 -0.01 -19.10
N SER A 109 42.99 0.16 -18.82
CA SER A 109 44.03 -0.86 -19.05
C SER A 109 44.23 -1.75 -17.83
N THR A 110 44.50 -3.05 -18.02
CA THR A 110 44.78 -4.02 -16.95
C THR A 110 46.24 -4.48 -16.96
N ALA A 111 46.71 -5.04 -15.84
CA ALA A 111 48.08 -5.52 -15.66
C ALA A 111 49.18 -4.45 -15.89
N VAL A 112 48.87 -3.19 -15.65
CA VAL A 112 49.79 -2.05 -15.82
C VAL A 112 49.84 -1.19 -14.56
N PRO A 113 50.95 -0.49 -14.29
CA PRO A 113 50.99 0.56 -13.29
C PRO A 113 49.94 1.63 -13.58
N SER A 114 49.20 2.02 -12.56
CA SER A 114 48.11 2.99 -12.60
C SER A 114 48.26 4.01 -11.48
N LEU A 115 47.87 5.25 -11.77
CA LEU A 115 47.86 6.36 -10.83
C LEU A 115 46.41 6.86 -10.68
N PHE A 116 45.87 6.75 -9.47
CA PHE A 116 44.56 7.31 -9.11
C PHE A 116 44.77 8.59 -8.30
N ARG A 117 44.12 9.68 -8.70
CA ARG A 117 44.29 11.00 -8.05
C ARG A 117 43.03 11.85 -8.07
N CYS A 118 42.93 12.78 -7.13
CA CYS A 118 41.85 13.76 -7.06
C CYS A 118 42.31 15.02 -6.30
N PHE A 119 41.93 16.20 -6.79
CA PHE A 119 42.10 17.44 -6.04
C PHE A 119 40.98 17.60 -5.01
N VAL A 120 41.33 18.04 -3.82
CA VAL A 120 40.38 18.14 -2.70
C VAL A 120 40.66 19.37 -1.85
N LYS A 121 39.62 19.88 -1.18
CA LYS A 121 39.71 21.01 -0.24
C LYS A 121 38.59 20.91 0.80
N GLY A 122 38.85 21.29 2.04
CA GLY A 122 37.86 21.44 3.11
C GLY A 122 37.80 22.86 3.65
N GLU A 123 36.61 23.37 3.95
CA GLU A 123 36.43 24.67 4.61
C GLU A 123 35.71 24.47 5.95
N LYS A 124 36.38 24.87 7.04
CA LYS A 124 35.89 24.64 8.42
C LYS A 124 35.51 23.17 8.65
N LEU A 125 36.28 22.26 8.06
CA LEU A 125 35.99 20.84 8.06
C LEU A 125 36.23 20.24 9.44
N ALA A 126 35.25 19.49 9.94
CA ALA A 126 35.40 18.64 11.11
C ALA A 126 34.65 17.32 10.90
N PHE A 127 35.14 16.25 11.51
CA PHE A 127 34.49 14.94 11.49
C PHE A 127 33.96 14.59 12.88
N GLY A 128 32.72 14.10 12.92
CA GLY A 128 32.18 13.44 14.12
C GLY A 128 32.72 12.03 14.29
N ALA A 129 32.23 11.31 15.31
CA ALA A 129 32.61 9.92 15.52
C ALA A 129 32.31 9.05 14.30
N GLY A 130 33.32 8.34 13.78
CA GLY A 130 33.20 7.52 12.57
C GLY A 130 32.95 8.32 11.28
N GLY A 131 33.15 9.63 11.29
CA GLY A 131 33.05 10.48 10.11
C GLY A 131 34.29 10.37 9.23
N GLU A 132 34.07 10.46 7.91
CA GLU A 132 35.14 10.46 6.90
C GLU A 132 34.68 11.18 5.62
N ALA A 133 35.64 11.63 4.83
CA ALA A 133 35.44 12.03 3.44
C ALA A 133 36.52 11.37 2.57
N VAL A 134 36.10 10.67 1.51
CA VAL A 134 36.97 9.79 0.73
C VAL A 134 36.64 9.84 -0.76
N VAL A 135 37.68 9.74 -1.59
CA VAL A 135 37.57 9.41 -3.01
C VAL A 135 38.10 8.00 -3.21
N GLU A 136 37.24 7.11 -3.67
CA GLU A 136 37.47 5.67 -3.68
C GLU A 136 37.30 5.11 -5.09
N LEU A 137 38.25 4.27 -5.51
CA LEU A 137 38.17 3.46 -6.71
C LEU A 137 37.96 2.01 -6.30
N GLY A 138 36.74 1.50 -6.50
CA GLY A 138 36.41 0.09 -6.34
C GLY A 138 36.73 -0.70 -7.60
N ILE A 139 37.50 -1.79 -7.46
CA ILE A 139 37.95 -2.66 -8.54
C ILE A 139 37.19 -3.98 -8.46
N TYR A 140 36.47 -4.32 -9.53
CA TYR A 140 35.73 -5.57 -9.68
C TYR A 140 36.46 -6.51 -10.62
N ARG A 141 36.79 -7.71 -10.14
CA ARG A 141 37.55 -8.74 -10.84
C ARG A 141 36.61 -9.81 -11.40
N ALA A 142 37.05 -10.48 -12.48
CA ALA A 142 36.35 -11.59 -13.07
C ALA A 142 36.23 -12.75 -12.06
N LYS A 143 35.02 -13.26 -11.86
CA LYS A 143 34.72 -14.40 -10.99
C LYS A 143 33.64 -15.25 -11.64
N GLU A 144 33.64 -16.55 -11.34
CA GLU A 144 32.57 -17.44 -11.77
C GLU A 144 31.21 -16.91 -11.29
N GLY A 145 30.22 -16.87 -12.19
CA GLY A 145 28.88 -16.36 -11.90
C GLY A 145 28.72 -14.84 -11.87
N ARG A 146 29.79 -14.04 -12.03
CA ARG A 146 29.70 -12.57 -12.12
C ARG A 146 29.77 -12.09 -13.57
N HIS A 147 28.74 -11.38 -14.02
CA HIS A 147 28.76 -10.70 -15.31
C HIS A 147 29.72 -9.49 -15.26
N PRO A 148 30.49 -9.15 -16.32
CA PRO A 148 31.43 -8.02 -16.31
C PRO A 148 30.82 -6.66 -15.94
N ASP A 149 29.54 -6.47 -16.28
CA ASP A 149 28.77 -5.26 -15.96
C ASP A 149 28.08 -5.29 -14.58
N ASP A 150 28.27 -6.31 -13.74
CA ASP A 150 27.65 -6.43 -12.40
C ASP A 150 28.49 -5.72 -11.31
N GLN A 151 27.92 -4.73 -10.60
CA GLN A 151 28.50 -4.13 -9.39
C GLN A 151 27.60 -4.29 -8.14
N PHE A 152 26.73 -5.31 -8.14
CA PHE A 152 25.87 -5.60 -7.00
C PHE A 152 26.70 -5.94 -5.75
N ASP A 153 27.79 -6.70 -5.91
CA ASP A 153 28.70 -7.02 -4.82
C ASP A 153 29.54 -5.80 -4.37
N LEU A 154 30.18 -5.92 -3.21
CA LEU A 154 31.29 -5.01 -2.84
C LEU A 154 32.48 -5.21 -3.80
N PRO A 155 33.29 -4.16 -4.04
CA PRO A 155 34.50 -4.28 -4.84
C PRO A 155 35.48 -5.28 -4.22
N ASP A 156 36.24 -5.98 -5.05
CA ASP A 156 37.22 -6.98 -4.59
C ASP A 156 38.49 -6.32 -4.03
N GLU A 157 38.85 -5.17 -4.59
CA GLU A 157 39.95 -4.32 -4.15
C GLU A 157 39.52 -2.85 -4.17
N THR A 158 40.07 -2.02 -3.27
CA THR A 158 39.81 -0.57 -3.24
C THR A 158 41.11 0.23 -3.17
N VAL A 159 41.13 1.36 -3.87
CA VAL A 159 42.17 2.40 -3.77
C VAL A 159 41.50 3.65 -3.21
N ARG A 160 41.97 4.18 -2.07
CA ARG A 160 41.25 5.19 -1.27
C ARG A 160 42.13 6.42 -1.01
N LEU A 161 41.59 7.59 -1.31
CA LEU A 161 42.20 8.90 -1.05
C LEU A 161 41.36 9.62 0.02
N PHE A 162 41.91 9.82 1.21
CA PHE A 162 41.18 10.42 2.34
C PHE A 162 41.44 11.92 2.45
N LEU A 163 40.38 12.71 2.61
CA LEU A 163 40.52 14.09 3.09
C LEU A 163 40.75 14.11 4.59
N THR A 164 41.56 15.06 5.03
CA THR A 164 41.73 15.38 6.43
C THR A 164 41.36 16.85 6.70
N PRO A 165 40.97 17.21 7.94
CA PRO A 165 40.57 18.58 8.30
C PRO A 165 41.62 19.66 7.99
N GLU A 166 42.90 19.29 7.90
CA GLU A 166 44.01 20.22 7.65
C GLU A 166 44.13 20.68 6.19
N MET A 167 43.37 20.09 5.27
CA MET A 167 43.41 20.40 3.83
C MET A 167 42.52 21.62 3.51
N ASP A 168 42.86 22.79 4.08
CA ASP A 168 42.09 24.05 3.96
C ASP A 168 42.22 24.78 2.61
N SER A 169 43.07 24.27 1.74
CA SER A 169 43.33 24.72 0.37
C SER A 169 43.36 23.53 -0.58
N TRP A 170 43.34 23.78 -1.89
CA TRP A 170 43.36 22.72 -2.90
C TRP A 170 44.64 21.88 -2.82
N VAL A 171 44.52 20.62 -2.44
CA VAL A 171 45.59 19.62 -2.37
C VAL A 171 45.31 18.49 -3.37
N GLU A 172 46.33 18.01 -4.07
CA GLU A 172 46.21 16.80 -4.90
C GLU A 172 46.52 15.57 -4.05
N LEU A 173 45.53 14.69 -3.89
CA LEU A 173 45.73 13.36 -3.33
C LEU A 173 45.98 12.37 -4.45
N GLN A 174 46.91 11.44 -4.25
CA GLN A 174 47.22 10.43 -5.25
C GLN A 174 47.71 9.12 -4.63
N GLN A 175 47.48 8.02 -5.34
CA GLN A 175 47.97 6.70 -4.99
C GLN A 175 48.32 5.90 -6.25
N GLU A 176 49.53 5.31 -6.26
CA GLU A 176 49.97 4.38 -7.28
C GLU A 176 49.60 2.94 -6.91
N PHE A 177 49.20 2.15 -7.90
CA PHE A 177 48.90 0.73 -7.76
C PHE A 177 49.09 0.01 -9.10
N VAL A 178 48.99 -1.31 -9.12
CA VAL A 178 48.98 -2.09 -10.37
C VAL A 178 47.56 -2.58 -10.59
N MET A 179 46.95 -2.21 -11.73
CA MET A 179 45.61 -2.67 -12.05
C MET A 179 45.59 -4.20 -12.22
N PRO A 180 44.72 -4.95 -11.51
CA PRO A 180 44.63 -6.40 -11.66
C PRO A 180 44.37 -6.82 -13.11
N GLN A 181 45.01 -7.91 -13.56
CA GLN A 181 44.88 -8.41 -14.95
C GLN A 181 43.43 -8.79 -15.29
N ASP A 182 42.71 -9.30 -14.31
CA ASP A 182 41.36 -9.82 -14.37
C ASP A 182 40.30 -8.78 -13.96
N ALA A 183 40.65 -7.49 -13.83
CA ALA A 183 39.67 -6.43 -13.60
C ALA A 183 38.67 -6.33 -14.78
N VAL A 184 37.38 -6.30 -14.46
CA VAL A 184 36.27 -6.27 -15.43
C VAL A 184 35.39 -5.02 -15.31
N SER A 185 35.38 -4.36 -14.16
CA SER A 185 34.67 -3.08 -13.99
C SER A 185 35.29 -2.26 -12.86
N LEU A 186 35.15 -0.93 -12.94
CA LEU A 186 35.55 0.00 -11.89
C LEU A 186 34.35 0.86 -11.48
N LEU A 187 34.29 1.17 -10.19
CA LEU A 187 33.32 2.11 -9.62
C LEU A 187 34.08 3.20 -8.87
N VAL A 188 33.93 4.45 -9.29
CA VAL A 188 34.45 5.60 -8.55
C VAL A 188 33.37 6.09 -7.60
N ARG A 189 33.72 6.31 -6.34
CA ARG A 189 32.84 6.88 -5.30
C ARG A 189 33.52 8.07 -4.63
N ILE A 190 32.86 9.21 -4.61
CA ILE A 190 33.14 10.29 -3.66
C ILE A 190 32.15 10.11 -2.52
N GLY A 191 32.63 9.87 -1.30
CA GLY A 191 31.81 9.53 -0.14
C GLY A 191 32.07 10.44 1.04
N ILE A 192 30.99 10.85 1.71
CA ILE A 192 31.04 11.72 2.90
C ILE A 192 30.11 11.17 3.97
N LYS A 193 30.62 11.13 5.21
CA LYS A 193 29.89 10.65 6.38
C LYS A 193 30.21 11.51 7.60
N ASN A 194 29.17 11.88 8.35
CA ASN A 194 29.29 12.57 9.65
C ASN A 194 30.33 13.70 9.66
N ALA A 195 30.25 14.58 8.66
CA ALA A 195 31.15 15.71 8.46
C ALA A 195 30.42 17.03 8.71
N GLU A 196 31.16 18.06 9.11
CA GLU A 196 30.70 19.43 9.31
C GLU A 196 31.59 20.38 8.53
N GLY A 197 31.02 21.45 7.95
CA GLY A 197 31.74 22.40 7.10
C GLY A 197 31.41 22.20 5.62
N THR A 198 32.26 22.68 4.72
CA THR A 198 32.07 22.53 3.28
C THR A 198 33.23 21.73 2.67
N LEU A 199 32.91 20.69 1.91
CA LEU A 199 33.88 19.86 1.22
C LEU A 199 33.88 20.18 -0.27
N PHE A 200 35.07 20.19 -0.87
CA PHE A 200 35.27 20.40 -2.29
C PHE A 200 36.06 19.27 -2.93
N PHE A 201 35.61 18.83 -4.10
CA PHE A 201 36.27 17.79 -4.88
C PHE A 201 36.41 18.23 -6.33
N GLY A 202 37.63 18.16 -6.86
CA GLY A 202 37.88 18.17 -8.29
C GLY A 202 37.48 16.83 -8.91
N SER A 203 37.62 16.73 -10.23
CA SER A 203 37.29 15.47 -10.90
C SER A 203 38.29 14.37 -10.50
N PRO A 204 37.82 13.16 -10.12
CA PRO A 204 38.70 12.01 -9.98
C PRO A 204 39.39 11.69 -11.32
N ARG A 205 40.63 11.20 -11.26
CA ARG A 205 41.44 10.87 -12.44
C ARG A 205 42.11 9.51 -12.27
N LEU A 206 42.13 8.73 -13.35
CA LEU A 206 42.82 7.45 -13.42
C LEU A 206 43.68 7.42 -14.68
N TYR A 207 45.00 7.35 -14.48
CA TYR A 207 45.98 7.23 -15.55
C TYR A 207 46.58 5.84 -15.54
N SER A 208 46.69 5.24 -16.73
CA SER A 208 47.52 4.04 -16.95
C SER A 208 48.81 4.47 -17.66
N GLN A 209 49.90 3.72 -17.47
CA GLN A 209 51.18 4.04 -18.09
C GLN A 209 51.05 4.26 -19.61
N GLY A 210 51.34 5.48 -20.08
CA GLY A 210 51.28 5.86 -21.50
C GLY A 210 49.88 6.16 -22.06
N MET A 211 48.84 6.22 -21.21
CA MET A 211 47.46 6.45 -21.60
C MET A 211 46.89 7.74 -20.99
N ASP A 212 45.87 8.30 -21.63
CA ASP A 212 45.11 9.44 -21.10
C ASP A 212 44.21 9.05 -19.91
N ASN A 213 43.71 10.07 -19.21
CA ASN A 213 42.73 9.88 -18.15
C ASN A 213 41.42 9.30 -18.69
N VAL A 214 40.92 8.26 -18.02
CA VAL A 214 39.70 7.54 -18.46
C VAL A 214 38.44 7.91 -17.67
N ILE A 215 38.57 8.61 -16.53
CA ILE A 215 37.41 9.06 -15.75
C ILE A 215 36.87 10.38 -16.32
N PRO A 216 35.58 10.48 -16.68
CA PRO A 216 35.02 11.72 -17.21
C PRO A 216 35.14 12.87 -16.18
N PRO A 217 35.41 14.11 -16.61
CA PRO A 217 35.40 15.25 -15.71
C PRO A 217 34.00 15.48 -15.12
N LEU A 218 33.94 16.13 -13.97
CA LEU A 218 32.69 16.63 -13.40
C LEU A 218 32.09 17.68 -14.36
N ASP A 219 30.87 17.44 -14.83
CA ASP A 219 30.11 18.36 -15.69
C ASP A 219 28.61 18.09 -15.49
N HIS A 220 27.76 18.90 -16.13
CA HIS A 220 26.31 18.72 -16.16
C HIS A 220 25.91 17.39 -16.83
N SER A 221 24.63 17.00 -16.69
CA SER A 221 24.14 15.75 -17.26
C SER A 221 24.11 15.79 -18.79
N GLN A 222 24.62 14.74 -19.44
CA GLN A 222 24.71 14.65 -20.89
C GLN A 222 23.75 13.61 -21.45
N SER A 223 22.94 14.00 -22.44
CA SER A 223 21.92 13.14 -23.03
C SER A 223 22.47 12.17 -24.08
N ARG A 224 23.63 12.48 -24.68
CA ARG A 224 24.23 11.65 -25.75
C ARG A 224 24.97 10.43 -25.22
N PHE A 225 25.56 10.55 -24.04
CA PHE A 225 26.32 9.48 -23.38
C PHE A 225 25.92 9.37 -21.91
N PRO A 226 24.65 9.03 -21.62
CA PRO A 226 24.14 9.01 -20.25
C PRO A 226 24.86 8.01 -19.35
N GLU A 227 25.55 7.02 -19.91
CA GLU A 227 26.37 6.04 -19.19
C GLU A 227 27.59 6.63 -18.46
N TYR A 228 28.00 7.86 -18.79
CA TYR A 228 29.11 8.56 -18.12
C TYR A 228 28.65 9.67 -17.18
N ASN A 229 27.34 9.83 -17.00
CA ASN A 229 26.80 10.79 -16.04
C ASN A 229 27.08 10.31 -14.61
N TYR A 230 27.51 11.24 -13.76
CA TYR A 230 27.67 10.96 -12.33
C TYR A 230 26.30 10.86 -11.64
N ILE A 231 26.17 9.91 -10.73
CA ILE A 231 24.95 9.69 -9.93
C ILE A 231 25.19 10.20 -8.51
N GLY A 232 24.32 11.08 -8.05
CA GLY A 232 24.27 11.59 -6.68
C GLY A 232 23.37 10.78 -5.75
N GLU A 233 23.79 10.66 -4.50
CA GLU A 233 23.00 10.13 -3.38
C GLU A 233 23.05 11.14 -2.24
N ASN A 234 21.89 11.68 -1.84
CA ASN A 234 21.73 12.68 -0.77
C ASN A 234 22.56 13.98 -0.94
N ILE A 235 22.86 14.35 -2.20
CA ILE A 235 23.60 15.59 -2.53
C ILE A 235 22.70 16.70 -3.06
N SER A 236 21.49 16.37 -3.51
CA SER A 236 20.56 17.34 -4.11
C SER A 236 20.23 18.44 -3.10
N ARG A 237 20.49 19.67 -3.53
CA ARG A 237 20.11 20.92 -2.88
C ARG A 237 18.76 21.42 -3.41
N ARG A 238 18.38 21.01 -4.61
CA ARG A 238 17.12 21.32 -5.29
C ARG A 238 15.89 20.76 -4.56
N ASP A 239 16.04 19.60 -3.93
CA ASP A 239 14.99 18.96 -3.12
C ASP A 239 14.76 19.65 -1.77
N TRP A 240 15.72 20.49 -1.36
CA TRP A 240 15.82 21.07 -0.01
C TRP A 240 16.03 22.58 -0.06
N PRO A 241 15.09 23.38 -0.60
CA PRO A 241 15.17 24.82 -0.54
C PRO A 241 15.37 25.32 0.89
N GLU A 242 16.22 26.32 1.01
CA GLU A 242 16.61 26.93 2.27
C GLU A 242 15.87 28.26 2.46
N PHE A 243 15.22 28.41 3.60
CA PHE A 243 14.40 29.58 3.91
C PHE A 243 14.86 30.25 5.19
N ARG A 244 14.72 31.57 5.22
CA ARG A 244 14.72 32.37 6.44
C ARG A 244 13.38 33.10 6.55
N ILE A 245 12.65 32.88 7.65
CA ILE A 245 11.27 33.35 7.82
C ILE A 245 11.19 34.21 9.08
N LEU A 246 10.64 35.41 8.95
CA LEU A 246 10.54 36.39 10.01
C LEU A 246 9.08 36.84 10.20
N VAL A 247 8.72 37.13 11.45
CA VAL A 247 7.51 37.85 11.82
C VAL A 247 7.93 39.12 12.58
N ASP A 248 7.51 40.28 12.08
CA ASP A 248 7.87 41.60 12.63
C ASP A 248 9.38 41.78 12.84
N GLY A 249 10.17 41.32 11.87
CA GLY A 249 11.63 41.37 11.91
C GLY A 249 12.30 40.34 12.84
N LYS A 250 11.54 39.48 13.52
CA LYS A 250 12.07 38.38 14.34
C LYS A 250 12.09 37.08 13.55
N THR A 251 13.26 36.45 13.42
CA THR A 251 13.38 35.11 12.82
C THR A 251 12.62 34.07 13.63
N ILE A 252 11.68 33.39 12.96
CA ILE A 252 10.95 32.23 13.51
C ILE A 252 11.46 30.91 12.92
N PHE A 253 12.12 30.95 11.75
CA PHE A 253 12.73 29.78 11.13
C PHE A 253 13.92 30.17 10.25
N GLU A 254 14.97 29.34 10.27
CA GLU A 254 16.11 29.41 9.38
C GLU A 254 16.61 27.99 9.11
N GLY A 255 16.54 27.54 7.86
CA GLY A 255 16.97 26.18 7.49
C GLY A 255 16.26 25.62 6.26
N LYS A 256 16.43 24.32 6.03
CA LYS A 256 15.95 23.61 4.83
C LYS A 256 14.55 23.04 5.05
N LYS A 257 13.73 23.02 3.98
CA LYS A 257 12.46 22.28 3.93
C LYS A 257 12.42 21.42 2.69
N TYR A 258 12.00 20.17 2.85
CA TYR A 258 11.86 19.23 1.74
C TYR A 258 10.73 19.65 0.80
N THR A 259 10.93 19.45 -0.50
CA THR A 259 9.89 19.61 -1.52
C THR A 259 9.70 18.32 -2.27
N SER A 260 8.49 17.80 -2.18
CA SER A 260 8.11 16.51 -2.75
C SER A 260 7.98 16.51 -4.28
N ILE A 261 7.89 15.33 -4.85
CA ILE A 261 7.56 15.10 -6.26
C ILE A 261 6.10 15.44 -6.60
N TYR A 262 5.19 15.48 -5.63
CA TYR A 262 3.82 15.92 -5.90
C TYR A 262 3.74 17.44 -6.02
N ARG A 263 2.72 17.92 -6.74
CA ARG A 263 2.47 19.37 -6.88
C ARG A 263 2.17 19.98 -5.52
N ARG A 264 2.78 21.13 -5.22
CA ARG A 264 2.44 22.01 -4.08
C ARG A 264 2.61 21.33 -2.72
N GLY A 265 3.83 20.86 -2.50
CA GLY A 265 4.41 20.54 -1.19
C GLY A 265 3.87 21.42 -0.08
N GLU A 266 3.47 20.83 1.04
CA GLU A 266 3.16 21.59 2.25
C GLU A 266 4.29 21.46 3.27
N PHE A 267 4.51 22.51 4.04
CA PHE A 267 5.26 22.44 5.29
C PHE A 267 4.72 23.47 6.29
N GLU A 268 4.86 23.18 7.57
CA GLU A 268 4.42 24.04 8.66
C GLU A 268 5.62 24.61 9.42
N ILE A 269 5.48 25.85 9.90
CA ILE A 269 6.45 26.58 10.70
C ILE A 269 5.76 27.14 11.95
N PRO A 270 6.10 26.67 13.15
CA PRO A 270 5.60 27.24 14.40
C PRO A 270 5.96 28.72 14.55
N ALA A 271 4.99 29.55 14.92
CA ALA A 271 5.19 30.96 15.23
C ALA A 271 5.01 31.28 16.73
N GLY A 272 4.46 30.35 17.51
CA GLY A 272 4.18 30.54 18.94
C GLY A 272 2.98 31.46 19.16
N VAL A 273 2.97 32.22 20.26
CA VAL A 273 1.87 33.17 20.52
C VAL A 273 2.17 34.48 19.81
N LEU A 274 1.23 34.94 18.98
CA LEU A 274 1.24 36.24 18.34
C LEU A 274 0.19 37.12 19.04
N GLU A 275 0.55 38.36 19.31
CA GLU A 275 -0.37 39.32 19.96
C GLU A 275 -1.53 39.70 19.02
N PRO A 276 -2.68 40.12 19.53
CA PRO A 276 -3.74 40.64 18.66
C PRO A 276 -3.32 41.94 17.97
N GLY A 277 -3.44 42.01 16.64
CA GLY A 277 -3.11 43.20 15.87
C GLY A 277 -2.58 42.92 14.46
N GLU A 278 -1.96 43.95 13.87
CA GLU A 278 -1.30 43.87 12.58
C GLU A 278 0.12 43.30 12.74
N HIS A 279 0.46 42.35 11.88
CA HIS A 279 1.79 41.73 11.81
C HIS A 279 2.30 41.69 10.38
N ARG A 280 3.60 41.55 10.22
CA ARG A 280 4.27 41.40 8.94
C ARG A 280 5.05 40.08 8.87
N LEU A 281 4.74 39.27 7.86
CA LEU A 281 5.47 38.05 7.51
C LEU A 281 6.48 38.36 6.40
N GLU A 282 7.71 37.91 6.56
CA GLU A 282 8.78 38.02 5.57
C GLU A 282 9.43 36.65 5.34
N VAL A 283 9.56 36.23 4.08
CA VAL A 283 10.08 34.92 3.67
C VAL A 283 11.19 35.13 2.65
N PHE A 284 12.41 34.70 3.00
CA PHE A 284 13.59 34.78 2.14
C PHE A 284 13.94 33.39 1.61
N LEU A 285 14.31 33.30 0.33
CA LEU A 285 14.90 32.09 -0.26
C LEU A 285 16.43 32.24 -0.29
N CYS A 286 17.14 31.39 0.45
CA CYS A 286 18.57 31.57 0.78
C CYS A 286 19.52 30.64 -0.01
N ALA A 287 19.09 30.15 -1.17
CA ALA A 287 19.89 29.22 -1.98
C ALA A 287 21.14 29.91 -2.58
N ASP A 288 22.34 29.34 -2.35
CA ASP A 288 23.63 29.94 -2.75
C ASP A 288 24.37 29.22 -3.90
N TYR A 289 23.73 28.28 -4.61
CA TYR A 289 24.34 27.51 -5.70
C TYR A 289 24.05 28.07 -7.09
N GLU A 290 24.94 27.80 -8.05
CA GLU A 290 24.92 28.42 -9.38
C GLU A 290 23.67 28.08 -10.22
N SER A 291 23.07 26.90 -9.98
CA SER A 291 21.83 26.47 -10.65
C SER A 291 20.59 26.55 -9.74
N ALA A 292 20.61 27.44 -8.75
CA ALA A 292 19.48 27.66 -7.83
C ALA A 292 18.21 28.08 -8.59
N VAL A 293 17.10 27.42 -8.23
CA VAL A 293 15.78 27.73 -8.80
C VAL A 293 14.97 28.55 -7.82
N GLY A 294 14.02 29.32 -8.34
CA GLY A 294 13.06 30.02 -7.51
C GLY A 294 12.06 29.06 -6.84
N PHE A 295 11.30 29.60 -5.88
CA PHE A 295 10.23 28.89 -5.21
C PHE A 295 8.90 29.61 -5.44
N LEU A 296 7.90 28.87 -5.94
CA LEU A 296 6.58 29.42 -6.22
C LEU A 296 5.63 29.08 -5.07
N PHE A 297 5.22 30.09 -4.30
CA PHE A 297 4.15 29.94 -3.31
C PHE A 297 2.78 29.94 -3.99
N GLN A 298 1.91 29.02 -3.60
CA GLN A 298 0.50 29.01 -4.01
C GLN A 298 -0.45 29.36 -2.87
N LYS A 299 -0.12 28.99 -1.64
CA LYS A 299 -0.97 29.27 -0.48
C LYS A 299 -0.11 29.52 0.76
N ILE A 300 -0.52 30.48 1.58
CA ILE A 300 -0.01 30.69 2.92
C ILE A 300 -1.20 30.84 3.85
N GLU A 301 -1.22 30.06 4.93
CA GLU A 301 -2.30 30.04 5.91
C GLU A 301 -1.73 30.25 7.31
N LEU A 302 -2.48 30.98 8.14
CA LEU A 302 -2.24 31.06 9.58
C LEU A 302 -3.13 30.02 10.27
N PHE A 303 -2.49 29.08 10.95
CA PHE A 303 -3.15 28.08 11.79
C PHE A 303 -3.19 28.58 13.23
N GLU A 304 -4.36 28.55 13.84
CA GLU A 304 -4.56 28.81 15.26
C GLU A 304 -4.86 27.49 15.96
N TYR A 305 -3.99 27.10 16.89
CA TYR A 305 -4.19 25.96 17.79
C TYR A 305 -4.60 26.47 19.16
N GLY A 306 -5.38 25.67 19.89
CA GLY A 306 -5.61 25.94 21.31
C GLY A 306 -4.30 25.93 22.10
N ASN A 307 -4.26 26.75 23.15
CA ASN A 307 -3.11 26.90 24.04
C ASN A 307 -3.53 26.91 25.52
N ARG A 308 -4.59 26.16 25.86
CA ARG A 308 -5.07 25.94 27.24
C ARG A 308 -4.11 25.03 28.01
N GLU A 309 -4.23 24.92 29.34
CA GLU A 309 -3.29 24.08 30.12
C GLU A 309 -3.28 22.62 29.67
N PHE A 310 -4.45 22.09 29.29
CA PHE A 310 -4.62 20.85 28.53
C PHE A 310 -5.79 20.96 27.55
N GLU A 311 -5.80 20.07 26.55
CA GLU A 311 -6.91 19.89 25.61
C GLU A 311 -7.11 18.42 25.25
N ILE A 312 -8.37 18.01 25.05
CA ILE A 312 -8.67 16.67 24.54
C ILE A 312 -8.46 16.68 23.03
N ILE A 313 -7.47 15.91 22.57
CA ILE A 313 -7.18 15.76 21.16
C ILE A 313 -8.16 14.76 20.54
N ALA A 314 -8.30 13.57 21.13
CA ALA A 314 -9.18 12.54 20.60
C ALA A 314 -9.67 11.60 21.70
N ALA A 315 -10.91 11.14 21.57
CA ALA A 315 -11.54 10.18 22.46
C ALA A 315 -12.47 9.25 21.65
N PRO A 316 -12.76 8.03 22.14
CA PRO A 316 -13.65 7.11 21.44
C PRO A 316 -15.09 7.63 21.41
N GLU A 317 -15.71 7.65 20.22
CA GLU A 317 -17.17 7.84 20.07
C GLU A 317 -17.94 6.60 20.53
N TYR A 318 -17.39 5.42 20.29
CA TYR A 318 -17.95 4.13 20.68
C TYR A 318 -16.96 3.39 21.57
N ALA A 319 -17.41 3.00 22.77
CA ALA A 319 -16.61 2.21 23.69
C ALA A 319 -16.93 0.73 23.52
N LYS A 320 -15.93 -0.16 23.60
CA LYS A 320 -16.18 -1.60 23.71
C LYS A 320 -16.46 -1.97 25.17
N GLU A 321 -17.45 -2.82 25.39
CA GLU A 321 -17.87 -3.27 26.72
C GLU A 321 -16.68 -3.74 27.57
N ASN A 322 -16.60 -3.25 28.80
CA ASN A 322 -15.57 -3.61 29.79
C ASN A 322 -14.11 -3.28 29.41
N LEU A 323 -13.86 -2.57 28.31
CA LEU A 323 -12.52 -2.08 27.96
C LEU A 323 -12.32 -0.63 28.44
N PRO A 324 -11.14 -0.30 29.03
CA PRO A 324 -10.81 1.08 29.39
C PRO A 324 -10.83 2.03 28.19
N LEU A 325 -11.19 3.29 28.43
CA LEU A 325 -11.18 4.31 27.38
C LEU A 325 -9.79 4.92 27.25
N LYS A 326 -9.23 4.91 26.04
CA LYS A 326 -7.97 5.59 25.70
C LYS A 326 -8.27 6.98 25.17
N VAL A 327 -7.87 8.00 25.91
CA VAL A 327 -8.11 9.41 25.56
C VAL A 327 -6.77 10.10 25.32
N LEU A 328 -6.61 10.63 24.12
CA LEU A 328 -5.42 11.38 23.72
C LEU A 328 -5.59 12.84 24.16
N VAL A 329 -4.68 13.33 24.99
CA VAL A 329 -4.68 14.71 25.48
C VAL A 329 -3.33 15.37 25.19
N THR A 330 -3.33 16.68 25.02
CA THR A 330 -2.10 17.47 24.95
C THR A 330 -2.03 18.43 26.13
N THR A 331 -0.85 18.67 26.67
CA THR A 331 -0.58 19.60 27.77
C THR A 331 0.46 20.63 27.34
N ASN A 332 0.30 21.88 27.79
CA ASN A 332 1.26 22.95 27.51
C ASN A 332 2.27 23.19 28.65
N GLN A 333 2.13 22.45 29.76
CA GLN A 333 3.01 22.55 30.93
C GLN A 333 3.19 21.17 31.61
N PRO A 334 4.35 20.92 32.23
CA PRO A 334 4.57 19.73 33.03
C PRO A 334 3.80 19.77 34.36
N ASP A 335 3.85 18.65 35.09
CA ASP A 335 3.25 18.45 36.41
C ASP A 335 1.76 18.83 36.52
N LEU A 336 1.01 18.61 35.44
CA LEU A 336 -0.38 19.00 35.36
C LEU A 336 -1.30 17.92 35.96
N ALA A 337 -2.05 18.29 37.00
CA ALA A 337 -3.11 17.45 37.56
C ALA A 337 -4.39 17.50 36.71
N ILE A 338 -4.90 16.33 36.30
CA ILE A 338 -6.16 16.16 35.58
C ILE A 338 -7.06 15.21 36.38
N LYS A 339 -8.33 15.59 36.55
CA LYS A 339 -9.37 14.86 37.28
C LYS A 339 -10.55 14.56 36.37
N TRP A 340 -11.24 13.45 36.65
CA TRP A 340 -12.52 13.10 36.03
C TRP A 340 -13.42 12.42 37.05
N GLN A 341 -14.66 12.09 36.65
CA GLN A 341 -15.56 11.36 37.52
C GLN A 341 -15.00 9.97 37.85
N GLY A 342 -14.49 9.80 39.08
CA GLY A 342 -13.99 8.51 39.58
C GLY A 342 -12.47 8.30 39.46
N GLY A 343 -11.67 9.32 39.11
CA GLY A 343 -10.21 9.21 39.11
C GLY A 343 -9.47 10.53 38.87
N ASP A 344 -8.16 10.50 39.06
CA ASP A 344 -7.23 11.59 38.79
C ASP A 344 -5.84 11.07 38.39
N THR A 345 -5.04 11.94 37.77
CA THR A 345 -3.63 11.66 37.43
C THR A 345 -2.82 12.95 37.37
N VAL A 346 -1.50 12.83 37.39
CA VAL A 346 -0.55 13.93 37.17
C VAL A 346 0.32 13.62 35.97
N LEU A 347 0.30 14.52 34.99
CA LEU A 347 1.11 14.42 33.77
C LEU A 347 2.43 15.18 33.99
N ALA A 348 3.51 14.43 34.22
CA ALA A 348 4.81 14.99 34.60
C ALA A 348 5.51 15.77 33.48
N GLU A 349 5.23 15.45 32.21
CA GLU A 349 5.83 16.13 31.06
C GLU A 349 4.79 17.01 30.36
N ALA A 350 5.27 17.99 29.57
CA ALA A 350 4.42 18.71 28.62
C ALA A 350 4.35 17.95 27.29
N GLY A 351 3.24 18.09 26.57
CA GLY A 351 3.04 17.53 25.23
C GLY A 351 1.93 16.47 25.20
N LEU A 352 2.09 15.46 24.34
CA LEU A 352 1.05 14.48 24.07
C LEU A 352 1.07 13.34 25.12
N HIS A 353 -0.10 12.99 25.64
CA HIS A 353 -0.30 11.93 26.63
C HIS A 353 -1.53 11.07 26.31
N VAL A 354 -1.52 9.81 26.72
CA VAL A 354 -2.66 8.91 26.66
C VAL A 354 -3.19 8.68 28.07
N LEU A 355 -4.42 9.12 28.33
CA LEU A 355 -5.15 8.83 29.55
C LEU A 355 -5.93 7.53 29.40
N THR A 356 -5.89 6.68 30.41
CA THR A 356 -6.71 5.47 30.48
C THR A 356 -7.83 5.70 31.50
N LEU A 357 -9.06 5.84 31.03
CA LEU A 357 -10.24 6.05 31.88
C LEU A 357 -11.00 4.74 32.12
N PRO A 358 -11.80 4.62 33.20
CA PRO A 358 -12.57 3.42 33.50
C PRO A 358 -13.52 3.00 32.35
N PRO A 359 -13.80 1.70 32.21
CA PRO A 359 -14.73 1.19 31.19
C PRO A 359 -16.17 1.67 31.44
N ILE A 360 -16.98 1.67 30.38
CA ILE A 360 -18.41 1.94 30.43
C ILE A 360 -19.19 0.60 30.30
N PRO A 361 -20.27 0.38 31.08
CA PRO A 361 -21.14 -0.79 30.90
C PRO A 361 -21.81 -0.81 29.52
N ALA A 362 -21.99 -1.99 28.92
CA ALA A 362 -22.65 -2.11 27.63
C ALA A 362 -24.09 -1.56 27.61
N GLY A 363 -24.48 -1.03 26.45
CA GLY A 363 -25.81 -0.48 26.21
C GLY A 363 -26.02 0.93 26.77
N VAL A 364 -25.06 1.50 27.50
CA VAL A 364 -25.10 2.91 27.89
C VAL A 364 -24.90 3.78 26.64
N CYS A 365 -25.82 4.72 26.41
CA CYS A 365 -25.76 5.66 25.30
C CYS A 365 -25.61 7.10 25.79
N GLN A 366 -25.01 7.96 24.96
CA GLN A 366 -24.90 9.41 25.19
C GLN A 366 -24.26 9.79 26.53
N LYS A 367 -23.16 9.11 26.90
CA LYS A 367 -22.44 9.35 28.15
C LYS A 367 -21.39 10.43 27.96
N GLU A 368 -21.62 11.61 28.54
CA GLU A 368 -20.62 12.67 28.63
C GLU A 368 -19.58 12.36 29.73
N ILE A 369 -18.31 12.60 29.42
CA ILE A 369 -17.17 12.53 30.32
C ILE A 369 -16.45 13.88 30.29
N THR A 370 -16.24 14.46 31.48
CA THR A 370 -15.57 15.74 31.65
C THR A 370 -14.22 15.55 32.34
N LEU A 371 -13.17 16.07 31.72
CA LEU A 371 -11.84 16.20 32.30
C LEU A 371 -11.68 17.62 32.84
N VAL A 372 -11.12 17.74 34.04
CA VAL A 372 -10.97 19.02 34.75
C VAL A 372 -9.57 19.13 35.31
N SER A 373 -8.98 20.31 35.16
CA SER A 373 -7.72 20.69 35.77
C SER A 373 -7.95 21.96 36.62
N ALA A 374 -6.89 22.61 37.11
CA ALA A 374 -7.05 23.74 38.02
C ALA A 374 -7.67 24.97 37.34
N HIS A 375 -7.44 25.15 36.03
CA HIS A 375 -7.78 26.35 35.28
C HIS A 375 -8.56 26.09 33.98
N ALA A 376 -8.75 24.83 33.59
CA ALA A 376 -9.44 24.42 32.37
C ALA A 376 -10.32 23.18 32.60
N SER A 377 -11.31 23.03 31.72
CA SER A 377 -12.18 21.86 31.63
C SER A 377 -12.43 21.57 30.15
N ASP A 378 -12.51 20.31 29.80
CA ASP A 378 -12.85 19.84 28.46
C ASP A 378 -13.67 18.54 28.55
N SER A 379 -14.55 18.25 27.58
CA SER A 379 -15.43 17.07 27.63
C SER A 379 -15.57 16.38 26.27
N PHE A 380 -15.95 15.10 26.32
CA PHE A 380 -16.33 14.31 25.15
C PHE A 380 -17.51 13.40 25.47
N THR A 381 -18.21 12.94 24.43
CA THR A 381 -19.38 12.06 24.57
C THR A 381 -19.11 10.71 23.94
N VAL A 382 -19.31 9.65 24.72
CA VAL A 382 -19.42 8.29 24.21
C VAL A 382 -20.87 8.08 23.76
N ILE A 383 -21.06 7.95 22.44
CA ILE A 383 -22.35 7.75 21.77
C ILE A 383 -22.99 6.45 22.26
N GLN A 384 -22.23 5.36 22.31
CA GLN A 384 -22.68 4.07 22.82
C GLN A 384 -21.51 3.23 23.34
N SER A 385 -21.74 2.51 24.45
CA SER A 385 -20.93 1.36 24.82
C SER A 385 -21.46 0.10 24.15
N VAL A 386 -20.70 -0.45 23.20
CA VAL A 386 -21.07 -1.54 22.31
C VAL A 386 -20.66 -2.89 22.90
N ARG A 387 -21.58 -3.86 22.91
CA ARG A 387 -21.27 -5.26 23.25
C ARG A 387 -20.76 -5.98 22.01
N GLY A 388 -19.67 -6.70 22.14
CA GLY A 388 -19.08 -7.47 21.05
C GLY A 388 -17.66 -7.89 21.38
N ALA A 389 -17.24 -9.02 20.82
CA ALA A 389 -15.83 -9.41 20.87
C ALA A 389 -15.03 -8.58 19.85
N ASP A 390 -13.70 -8.54 20.02
CA ASP A 390 -12.83 -8.11 18.93
C ASP A 390 -12.93 -9.15 17.80
N ASP A 391 -13.32 -8.72 16.61
CA ASP A 391 -13.41 -9.56 15.40
C ASP A 391 -12.11 -9.57 14.58
N GLY A 392 -11.07 -8.89 15.06
CA GLY A 392 -9.78 -8.80 14.39
C GLY A 392 -9.79 -7.89 13.16
N VAL A 393 -10.85 -7.13 12.90
CA VAL A 393 -10.90 -6.22 11.76
C VAL A 393 -10.14 -4.93 12.08
N ARG A 394 -9.23 -4.56 11.20
CA ARG A 394 -8.34 -3.40 11.31
C ARG A 394 -8.48 -2.52 10.08
N LEU A 395 -8.67 -1.22 10.29
CA LEU A 395 -8.77 -0.20 9.25
C LEU A 395 -7.56 0.73 9.35
N SER A 396 -6.92 1.02 8.22
CA SER A 396 -5.79 1.94 8.16
C SER A 396 -5.68 2.72 6.86
N THR A 397 -4.76 3.70 6.84
CA THR A 397 -4.22 4.33 5.63
C THR A 397 -2.69 4.42 5.73
N SER A 398 -2.00 4.34 4.60
CA SER A 398 -0.56 4.60 4.44
C SER A 398 -0.24 6.04 4.02
N ASP A 399 -1.18 6.98 4.20
CA ASP A 399 -0.96 8.45 4.06
C ASP A 399 0.27 8.98 4.86
N ALA A 400 0.79 8.21 5.82
CA ALA A 400 2.07 8.47 6.47
C ALA A 400 3.25 8.59 5.48
N VAL A 401 3.12 8.12 4.24
CA VAL A 401 4.10 8.28 3.14
C VAL A 401 4.46 9.74 2.86
N PHE A 402 3.57 10.68 3.17
CA PHE A 402 3.79 12.12 2.99
C PHE A 402 4.44 12.81 4.20
N ILE A 403 4.69 12.07 5.29
CA ILE A 403 5.10 12.62 6.58
C ILE A 403 6.60 12.46 6.76
N HIS A 404 7.30 13.59 6.93
CA HIS A 404 8.73 13.59 7.18
C HIS A 404 9.07 12.92 8.52
N GLN A 405 10.19 12.19 8.57
CA GLN A 405 10.71 11.54 9.79
C GLN A 405 11.30 12.52 10.79
N ASP A 406 10.43 13.35 11.37
CA ASP A 406 10.72 14.19 12.51
C ASP A 406 9.60 14.11 13.55
N ARG A 407 9.90 14.54 14.78
CA ARG A 407 8.98 14.45 15.92
C ARG A 407 7.69 15.25 15.70
N GLU A 408 7.80 16.46 15.17
CA GLU A 408 6.66 17.37 15.04
C GLU A 408 5.69 16.87 13.95
N SER A 409 6.21 16.52 12.78
CA SER A 409 5.42 16.01 11.65
C SER A 409 4.64 14.75 12.04
N PHE A 410 5.29 13.80 12.73
CA PHE A 410 4.64 12.56 13.13
C PHE A 410 3.63 12.74 14.27
N GLN A 411 3.91 13.61 15.25
CA GLN A 411 2.92 13.95 16.28
C GLN A 411 1.70 14.61 15.65
N ASN A 412 1.90 15.55 14.72
CA ASN A 412 0.83 16.20 13.96
C ASN A 412 -0.03 15.20 13.20
N TYR A 413 0.60 14.22 12.55
CA TYR A 413 -0.09 13.15 11.83
C TYR A 413 -0.89 12.24 12.78
N LEU A 414 -0.30 11.81 13.91
CA LEU A 414 -1.00 10.99 14.91
C LEU A 414 -2.23 11.71 15.48
N GLU A 415 -2.10 13.00 15.82
CA GLU A 415 -3.22 13.80 16.30
C GLU A 415 -4.35 13.88 15.26
N TRP A 416 -4.03 14.18 14.00
CA TRP A 416 -5.01 14.17 12.90
C TRP A 416 -5.66 12.80 12.72
N TYR A 417 -4.87 11.73 12.78
CA TYR A 417 -5.33 10.36 12.59
C TYR A 417 -6.38 9.97 13.64
N ARG A 418 -6.10 10.29 14.91
CA ARG A 418 -6.99 10.00 16.03
C ARG A 418 -8.20 10.92 16.07
N GLN A 419 -8.03 12.21 15.78
CA GLN A 419 -9.13 13.19 15.74
C GLN A 419 -10.18 12.88 14.69
N ASN A 420 -9.75 12.40 13.53
CA ASN A 420 -10.64 12.08 12.44
C ASN A 420 -11.09 10.62 12.45
N GLN A 421 -10.78 9.86 13.51
CA GLN A 421 -11.14 8.46 13.67
C GLN A 421 -10.81 7.64 12.41
N VAL A 422 -9.61 7.85 11.87
CA VAL A 422 -9.22 7.21 10.61
C VAL A 422 -9.26 5.69 10.78
N GLY A 423 -8.59 5.15 11.80
CA GLY A 423 -8.59 3.71 12.00
C GLY A 423 -8.08 3.24 13.36
N ASN A 424 -8.15 1.92 13.54
CA ASN A 424 -7.61 1.18 14.69
C ASN A 424 -6.28 0.47 14.38
N LEU A 425 -5.74 0.64 13.17
CA LEU A 425 -4.38 0.31 12.80
C LEU A 425 -3.73 1.50 12.08
N MET A 426 -2.40 1.66 12.14
CA MET A 426 -1.64 2.65 11.34
C MET A 426 -0.63 1.96 10.42
N ALA A 427 -0.65 2.28 9.13
CA ALA A 427 0.32 1.79 8.17
C ALA A 427 1.37 2.86 7.90
N PHE A 428 2.64 2.52 8.08
CA PHE A 428 3.76 3.40 7.75
C PHE A 428 4.41 2.99 6.42
N ARG A 429 4.81 3.98 5.62
CA ARG A 429 5.50 3.76 4.33
C ARG A 429 6.55 4.86 4.10
N PRO A 430 7.69 4.86 4.81
CA PRO A 430 8.69 5.90 4.65
C PRO A 430 9.28 5.89 3.24
N ALA A 431 9.24 7.03 2.55
CA ALA A 431 9.77 7.15 1.19
C ALA A 431 10.32 8.55 0.92
N TYR A 432 11.52 8.64 0.34
CA TYR A 432 12.23 9.92 0.16
C TYR A 432 11.47 10.86 -0.76
N ARG A 433 11.11 10.44 -1.98
CA ARG A 433 10.42 11.31 -2.95
C ARG A 433 9.16 11.98 -2.42
N TRP A 434 8.44 11.33 -1.50
CA TRP A 434 7.20 11.84 -0.93
C TRP A 434 7.39 12.64 0.37
N SER A 435 8.23 12.15 1.29
CA SER A 435 8.38 12.71 2.64
C SER A 435 9.72 13.39 2.91
N GLY A 436 10.72 13.23 2.04
CA GLY A 436 12.10 13.67 2.27
C GLY A 436 12.86 12.83 3.29
N SER A 437 12.33 11.67 3.68
CA SER A 437 12.99 10.79 4.64
C SER A 437 14.26 10.15 4.05
N ALA A 438 15.43 10.75 4.32
CA ALA A 438 16.71 10.26 3.79
C ALA A 438 17.29 9.06 4.59
N ALA A 439 16.97 8.97 5.88
CA ALA A 439 17.37 7.89 6.76
C ALA A 439 16.35 7.69 7.90
N CYS A 440 16.36 6.50 8.50
CA CYS A 440 15.60 6.18 9.69
C CYS A 440 16.03 7.06 10.87
N ASP A 441 15.06 7.61 11.61
CA ASP A 441 15.30 8.30 12.89
C ASP A 441 14.85 7.46 14.09
N PRO A 442 15.78 6.81 14.84
CA PRO A 442 15.44 5.94 15.97
C PRO A 442 14.62 6.62 17.07
N GLU A 443 14.83 7.91 17.30
CA GLU A 443 14.12 8.64 18.37
C GLU A 443 12.64 8.82 18.02
N VAL A 444 12.35 9.12 16.75
CA VAL A 444 10.98 9.27 16.24
C VAL A 444 10.24 7.94 16.31
N TRP A 445 10.86 6.85 15.87
CA TRP A 445 10.23 5.52 15.90
C TRP A 445 10.00 5.00 17.32
N THR A 446 10.93 5.26 18.24
CA THR A 446 10.76 4.91 19.67
C THR A 446 9.58 5.68 20.27
N MET A 447 9.47 6.97 19.95
CA MET A 447 8.36 7.82 20.36
C MET A 447 7.03 7.32 19.80
N LEU A 448 6.97 7.00 18.51
CA LEU A 448 5.76 6.47 17.86
C LEU A 448 5.33 5.14 18.47
N GLN A 449 6.26 4.19 18.63
CA GLN A 449 5.97 2.89 19.24
C GLN A 449 5.38 3.06 20.64
N LYS A 450 5.94 3.97 21.46
CA LYS A 450 5.40 4.25 22.79
C LYS A 450 3.94 4.71 22.71
N TYR A 451 3.63 5.70 21.87
CA TYR A 451 2.26 6.21 21.76
C TYR A 451 1.28 5.17 21.20
N LEU A 452 1.68 4.40 20.21
CA LEU A 452 0.86 3.34 19.62
C LEU A 452 0.55 2.26 20.66
N ASN A 453 1.55 1.84 21.45
CA ASN A 453 1.35 0.88 22.53
C ASN A 453 0.44 1.43 23.64
N ASP A 454 0.62 2.68 24.07
CA ASP A 454 -0.23 3.29 25.11
C ASP A 454 -1.69 3.42 24.64
N LEU A 455 -1.89 3.68 23.34
CA LEU A 455 -3.19 3.73 22.65
C LEU A 455 -3.78 2.33 22.36
N GLU A 456 -3.00 1.26 22.55
CA GLU A 456 -3.35 -0.11 22.13
C GLU A 456 -3.73 -0.18 20.64
N MET A 457 -2.93 0.48 19.80
CA MET A 457 -3.19 0.65 18.37
C MET A 457 -2.20 -0.18 17.55
N ASP A 458 -2.75 -1.03 16.67
CA ASP A 458 -1.95 -1.89 15.81
C ASP A 458 -1.22 -1.08 14.72
N TYR A 459 -0.11 -1.60 14.21
CA TYR A 459 0.63 -0.94 13.15
C TYR A 459 1.42 -1.90 12.25
N THR A 460 1.67 -1.44 11.02
CA THR A 460 2.44 -2.15 9.98
C THR A 460 3.48 -1.23 9.36
N LEU A 461 4.50 -1.83 8.72
CA LEU A 461 5.46 -1.12 7.89
C LEU A 461 5.44 -1.69 6.47
N ILE A 462 5.00 -0.87 5.51
CA ILE A 462 5.19 -1.13 4.08
C ILE A 462 6.59 -0.65 3.72
N LEU A 463 7.42 -1.55 3.22
CA LEU A 463 8.77 -1.22 2.81
C LEU A 463 8.74 -0.54 1.43
N ASP A 464 9.21 0.70 1.38
CA ASP A 464 9.47 1.43 0.13
C ASP A 464 10.98 1.64 -0.06
N GLY A 465 11.41 1.97 -1.27
CA GLY A 465 12.83 1.89 -1.63
C GLY A 465 13.12 2.16 -3.11
N ARG A 466 12.43 3.12 -3.72
CA ARG A 466 12.47 3.28 -5.18
C ARG A 466 13.63 4.15 -5.69
N GLU A 467 14.48 4.69 -4.82
CA GLU A 467 15.62 5.56 -5.18
C GLU A 467 16.80 5.51 -4.20
N LEU A 468 17.96 6.01 -4.64
CA LEU A 468 19.19 6.00 -3.81
C LEU A 468 19.05 6.89 -2.55
N PRO A 469 18.58 8.15 -2.65
CA PRO A 469 18.14 8.88 -1.47
C PRO A 469 17.01 8.13 -0.75
N GLY A 470 17.09 7.99 0.57
CA GLY A 470 16.08 7.26 1.35
C GLY A 470 16.19 5.74 1.35
N LYS A 471 17.23 5.16 0.73
CA LYS A 471 17.48 3.71 0.77
C LYS A 471 17.53 3.11 2.19
N ASN A 472 17.90 3.95 3.17
CA ASN A 472 18.00 3.60 4.60
C ASN A 472 16.88 4.25 5.44
N ALA A 473 15.76 4.66 4.83
CA ALA A 473 14.67 5.35 5.53
C ALA A 473 13.83 4.43 6.41
N ASN A 474 13.78 3.13 6.08
CA ASN A 474 12.94 2.17 6.78
C ASN A 474 13.55 1.78 8.14
N PRO A 475 12.75 1.73 9.23
CA PRO A 475 13.23 1.25 10.53
C PRO A 475 13.44 -0.26 10.51
N PRO A 476 14.51 -0.78 11.15
CA PRO A 476 14.78 -2.22 11.21
C PRO A 476 13.69 -2.98 12.00
N PRO A 477 13.47 -4.29 11.76
CA PRO A 477 12.38 -5.04 12.40
C PRO A 477 12.44 -5.01 13.95
N GLY A 478 13.65 -5.05 14.51
CA GLY A 478 13.86 -5.03 15.96
C GLY A 478 13.38 -3.73 16.64
N MET A 479 13.34 -2.61 15.91
CA MET A 479 12.86 -1.33 16.43
C MET A 479 11.33 -1.26 16.50
N LEU A 480 10.64 -1.97 15.60
CA LEU A 480 9.18 -1.97 15.53
C LEU A 480 8.55 -3.09 16.35
N SER A 481 9.32 -4.10 16.73
CA SER A 481 8.81 -5.29 17.42
C SER A 481 8.07 -4.92 18.72
N GLY A 482 6.83 -5.36 18.82
CA GLY A 482 5.93 -5.09 19.95
C GLY A 482 4.62 -5.86 19.79
N PRO A 483 3.75 -5.90 20.82
CA PRO A 483 2.50 -6.67 20.80
C PRO A 483 1.53 -6.23 19.70
N HIS A 484 1.64 -4.97 19.25
CA HIS A 484 0.76 -4.33 18.27
C HIS A 484 1.36 -4.26 16.85
N PHE A 485 2.59 -4.76 16.64
CA PHE A 485 3.21 -4.73 15.33
C PHE A 485 2.83 -5.97 14.51
N HIS A 486 2.15 -5.78 13.38
CA HIS A 486 1.72 -6.90 12.53
C HIS A 486 2.79 -7.35 11.52
N GLY A 487 3.98 -6.74 11.49
CA GLY A 487 5.08 -7.12 10.61
C GLY A 487 5.31 -6.20 9.42
N ARG A 488 6.33 -6.54 8.63
CA ARG A 488 6.73 -5.85 7.41
C ARG A 488 5.96 -6.37 6.20
N GLN A 489 5.64 -5.48 5.29
CA GLN A 489 4.85 -5.75 4.09
C GLN A 489 5.61 -5.35 2.83
N SER A 490 5.72 -6.28 1.87
CA SER A 490 6.10 -5.98 0.49
C SER A 490 4.88 -5.54 -0.33
N HIS A 491 5.08 -4.83 -1.42
CA HIS A 491 3.99 -4.24 -2.21
C HIS A 491 4.29 -4.35 -3.71
N GLU A 492 3.32 -4.81 -4.49
CA GLU A 492 3.33 -4.92 -5.98
C GLU A 492 4.51 -5.71 -6.60
N ASN A 493 5.01 -6.73 -5.89
CA ASN A 493 5.93 -7.71 -6.47
C ASN A 493 5.33 -8.48 -7.65
N ASP A 494 4.02 -8.71 -7.68
CA ASP A 494 3.34 -9.21 -8.87
C ASP A 494 3.41 -8.23 -10.05
N GLY A 495 3.35 -6.92 -9.83
CA GLY A 495 3.68 -5.93 -10.85
C GLY A 495 5.03 -6.20 -11.49
N SER A 496 6.05 -6.40 -10.67
CA SER A 496 7.42 -6.60 -11.12
C SER A 496 7.62 -7.93 -11.86
N PHE A 497 6.99 -9.00 -11.40
CA PHE A 497 7.16 -10.35 -11.97
C PHE A 497 6.10 -10.74 -13.02
N CYS A 498 5.00 -10.00 -13.16
CA CYS A 498 3.87 -10.37 -14.01
C CYS A 498 3.45 -9.32 -15.06
N TYR A 499 3.62 -8.01 -14.86
CA TYR A 499 3.01 -7.03 -15.79
C TYR A 499 3.68 -5.64 -16.00
N TRP A 500 4.64 -5.19 -15.19
CA TRP A 500 5.30 -3.88 -15.36
C TRP A 500 6.39 -3.83 -16.46
N GLY A 501 6.85 -5.00 -16.88
CA GLY A 501 8.02 -5.12 -17.74
C GLY A 501 9.30 -5.31 -16.92
N ASN A 502 10.27 -6.03 -17.51
CA ASN A 502 11.42 -6.55 -16.78
C ASN A 502 12.77 -6.13 -17.41
N GLN A 503 12.78 -5.55 -18.62
CA GLN A 503 14.02 -5.20 -19.33
C GLN A 503 14.63 -3.88 -18.81
N LEU A 504 15.93 -3.91 -18.53
CA LEU A 504 16.71 -2.69 -18.30
C LEU A 504 16.87 -1.92 -19.64
N TRP A 505 17.00 -0.58 -19.59
CA TRP A 505 17.40 0.30 -20.72
C TRP A 505 16.37 0.67 -21.80
N LYS A 506 15.09 0.26 -21.70
CA LYS A 506 14.16 0.35 -22.86
C LYS A 506 13.38 1.66 -23.05
N LYS A 507 13.06 2.43 -21.99
CA LYS A 507 12.17 3.61 -22.11
C LYS A 507 12.83 4.94 -21.75
N GLU A 508 13.61 5.01 -20.67
CA GLU A 508 14.50 6.13 -20.32
C GLU A 508 15.64 5.57 -19.45
N PRO A 509 16.88 5.42 -19.95
CA PRO A 509 17.91 4.71 -19.20
C PRO A 509 18.39 5.55 -18.00
N LEU A 510 18.06 5.12 -16.79
CA LEU A 510 18.73 5.60 -15.57
C LEU A 510 20.21 5.24 -15.65
N PRO A 511 21.17 6.14 -15.36
CA PRO A 511 22.58 5.84 -15.57
C PRO A 511 23.01 4.56 -14.83
N GLU A 512 23.82 3.71 -15.46
CA GLU A 512 24.58 2.70 -14.74
C GLU A 512 25.55 3.42 -13.77
N PRO A 513 25.75 2.94 -12.53
CA PRO A 513 25.37 1.66 -11.95
C PRO A 513 24.10 1.71 -11.06
N TYR A 514 23.13 2.58 -11.36
CA TYR A 514 21.95 2.80 -10.51
C TYR A 514 21.27 1.51 -10.02
N ALA A 515 20.96 0.59 -10.93
CA ALA A 515 20.23 -0.63 -10.61
C ALA A 515 20.98 -1.50 -9.57
N ASP A 516 22.29 -1.64 -9.72
CA ASP A 516 23.12 -2.42 -8.79
C ASP A 516 23.27 -1.72 -7.44
N LEU A 517 23.49 -0.40 -7.45
CA LEU A 517 23.63 0.40 -6.22
C LEU A 517 22.33 0.40 -5.39
N LEU A 518 21.20 0.51 -6.07
CA LEU A 518 19.88 0.50 -5.44
C LEU A 518 19.59 -0.89 -4.86
N ALA A 519 19.67 -1.93 -5.69
CA ALA A 519 19.32 -3.29 -5.29
C ALA A 519 20.17 -3.84 -4.14
N ARG A 520 21.44 -3.44 -4.03
CA ARG A 520 22.31 -3.84 -2.91
C ARG A 520 22.15 -2.96 -1.66
N GLY A 521 21.64 -1.74 -1.82
CA GLY A 521 21.63 -0.71 -0.79
C GLY A 521 20.33 -0.60 0.00
N ILE A 522 19.28 -1.35 -0.40
CA ILE A 522 17.93 -1.26 0.16
C ILE A 522 17.54 -2.56 0.85
N ASP A 523 16.71 -2.44 1.90
CA ASP A 523 16.05 -3.57 2.53
C ASP A 523 15.26 -4.39 1.51
N LYS A 524 15.56 -5.70 1.43
CA LYS A 524 14.71 -6.64 0.70
C LYS A 524 13.30 -6.65 1.27
N GLY A 525 12.33 -7.04 0.45
CA GLY A 525 10.93 -7.11 0.85
C GLY A 525 10.14 -5.82 0.69
N GLY A 526 10.69 -4.83 -0.02
CA GLY A 526 9.98 -3.62 -0.43
C GLY A 526 9.26 -3.73 -1.76
N ILE A 527 8.83 -2.58 -2.25
CA ILE A 527 8.29 -2.41 -3.60
C ILE A 527 9.40 -2.40 -4.65
N GLN A 528 9.14 -2.96 -5.83
CA GLN A 528 10.16 -3.32 -6.83
C GLN A 528 11.20 -4.28 -6.22
N PRO A 529 11.12 -5.59 -6.48
CA PRO A 529 12.04 -6.60 -5.96
C PRO A 529 13.49 -6.13 -6.03
N HIS A 530 14.07 -5.76 -4.89
CA HIS A 530 15.47 -5.35 -4.78
C HIS A 530 16.39 -6.58 -4.79
N VAL A 531 16.34 -7.31 -5.92
CA VAL A 531 17.15 -8.49 -6.20
C VAL A 531 18.31 -8.12 -7.10
N ARG A 532 19.37 -8.95 -7.11
CA ARG A 532 20.49 -8.77 -8.06
C ARG A 532 19.93 -8.77 -9.50
N PRO A 533 20.13 -7.68 -10.28
CA PRO A 533 19.71 -7.64 -11.68
C PRO A 533 20.28 -8.80 -12.48
N LYS A 534 19.48 -9.36 -13.39
CA LYS A 534 19.88 -10.52 -14.21
C LYS A 534 20.58 -10.03 -15.46
N ARG A 535 21.77 -10.56 -15.75
CA ARG A 535 22.56 -10.21 -16.95
C ARG A 535 23.04 -11.49 -17.63
N THR A 536 22.74 -11.63 -18.92
CA THR A 536 23.16 -12.74 -19.77
C THR A 536 23.61 -12.20 -21.13
N ASP A 537 24.12 -13.08 -22.01
CA ASP A 537 24.46 -12.71 -23.38
C ASP A 537 23.23 -12.23 -24.20
N GLN A 538 22.01 -12.53 -23.74
CA GLN A 538 20.76 -12.14 -24.40
C GLN A 538 20.23 -10.78 -23.92
N GLY A 539 20.71 -10.25 -22.79
CA GLY A 539 20.24 -8.98 -22.26
C GLY A 539 20.44 -8.77 -20.76
N ALA A 540 19.82 -7.70 -20.25
CA ALA A 540 19.83 -7.34 -18.84
C ALA A 540 18.41 -6.99 -18.36
N TRP A 541 18.05 -7.50 -17.19
CA TRP A 541 16.71 -7.39 -16.62
C TRP A 541 16.75 -7.03 -15.14
N TRP A 542 15.73 -6.33 -14.66
CA TRP A 542 15.61 -5.89 -13.27
C TRP A 542 15.41 -7.07 -12.31
N PHE A 543 14.48 -7.97 -12.61
CA PHE A 543 13.93 -8.89 -11.61
C PHE A 543 14.25 -10.36 -11.90
N PHE A 544 14.07 -10.81 -13.14
CA PHE A 544 14.27 -12.22 -13.52
C PHE A 544 14.74 -12.36 -14.98
N ASP A 545 15.11 -13.57 -15.42
CA ASP A 545 15.44 -13.85 -16.83
C ASP A 545 14.18 -14.43 -17.54
N PRO A 546 13.58 -13.73 -18.52
CA PRO A 546 12.37 -14.18 -19.18
C PRO A 546 12.54 -15.43 -20.06
N HIS A 547 13.77 -15.88 -20.30
CA HIS A 547 14.08 -17.06 -21.13
C HIS A 547 14.46 -18.31 -20.33
N LYS A 548 14.53 -18.20 -18.99
CA LYS A 548 15.00 -19.28 -18.12
C LYS A 548 14.09 -20.51 -18.10
N ALA A 549 12.77 -20.34 -18.21
CA ALA A 549 11.80 -21.42 -18.15
C ALA A 549 11.42 -21.92 -19.55
N HIS A 550 11.14 -23.22 -19.66
CA HIS A 550 10.76 -23.87 -20.91
C HIS A 550 9.36 -24.47 -20.91
N ASP A 551 8.72 -24.54 -19.74
CA ASP A 551 7.34 -25.01 -19.59
C ASP A 551 6.63 -24.34 -18.40
N LEU A 552 5.33 -24.60 -18.24
CA LEU A 552 4.51 -23.97 -17.19
C LEU A 552 4.96 -24.34 -15.77
N LYS A 553 5.53 -25.54 -15.57
CA LYS A 553 6.02 -25.96 -14.25
C LYS A 553 7.29 -25.20 -13.89
N GLU A 554 8.27 -25.18 -14.79
CA GLU A 554 9.52 -24.44 -14.58
C GLU A 554 9.26 -22.94 -14.38
N ALA A 555 8.30 -22.37 -15.11
CA ALA A 555 7.94 -20.97 -14.97
C ALA A 555 7.29 -20.66 -13.61
N ALA A 556 6.39 -21.53 -13.13
CA ALA A 556 5.79 -21.40 -11.81
C ALA A 556 6.84 -21.57 -10.68
N GLU A 557 7.72 -22.57 -10.78
CA GLU A 557 8.80 -22.79 -9.82
C GLU A 557 9.78 -21.61 -9.80
N ASP A 558 10.17 -21.08 -10.96
CA ASP A 558 11.01 -19.88 -11.04
C ASP A 558 10.31 -18.64 -10.47
N PHE A 559 9.01 -18.48 -10.69
CA PHE A 559 8.21 -17.39 -10.09
C PHE A 559 8.21 -17.46 -8.56
N ILE A 560 7.98 -18.65 -7.99
CA ILE A 560 8.03 -18.88 -6.53
C ILE A 560 9.42 -18.55 -5.98
N HIS A 561 10.49 -19.02 -6.63
CA HIS A 561 11.86 -18.73 -6.20
C HIS A 561 12.18 -17.24 -6.24
N ASN A 562 11.82 -16.54 -7.32
CA ASN A 562 12.04 -15.11 -7.44
C ASN A 562 11.27 -14.33 -6.36
N LEU A 563 10.04 -14.72 -6.04
CA LEU A 563 9.26 -14.14 -4.94
C LEU A 563 9.92 -14.38 -3.58
N ALA A 564 10.41 -15.60 -3.31
CA ALA A 564 11.07 -15.93 -2.06
C ALA A 564 12.38 -15.14 -1.87
N ASP A 565 13.16 -15.00 -2.95
CA ASP A 565 14.41 -14.23 -2.95
C ASP A 565 14.19 -12.73 -2.72
N ALA A 566 13.09 -12.19 -3.27
CA ALA A 566 12.71 -10.78 -3.18
C ALA A 566 12.08 -10.40 -1.84
N ARG A 567 11.41 -11.36 -1.19
CA ARG A 567 10.60 -11.12 0.01
C ARG A 567 11.39 -10.55 1.19
N GLY A 568 12.65 -10.93 1.37
CA GLY A 568 13.42 -10.56 2.55
C GLY A 568 12.68 -10.90 3.85
N ASP A 569 12.63 -9.94 4.78
CA ASP A 569 11.96 -10.06 6.08
C ASP A 569 10.45 -9.76 6.04
N SER A 570 9.89 -9.43 4.87
CA SER A 570 8.46 -9.16 4.74
C SER A 570 7.67 -10.45 4.89
N THR A 571 6.89 -10.57 5.95
CA THR A 571 5.96 -11.68 6.15
C THR A 571 4.63 -11.43 5.43
N ARG A 572 4.38 -10.18 5.03
CA ARG A 572 3.14 -9.74 4.38
C ARG A 572 3.39 -9.28 2.94
N HIS A 573 2.37 -9.36 2.09
CA HIS A 573 2.41 -8.80 0.73
C HIS A 573 1.06 -8.26 0.26
N SER A 574 1.06 -7.11 -0.43
CA SER A 574 -0.09 -6.58 -1.17
C SER A 574 0.14 -6.53 -2.69
N GLY A 575 -0.84 -6.97 -3.48
CA GLY A 575 -0.83 -6.88 -4.94
C GLY A 575 -2.18 -7.24 -5.59
N PRO A 576 -2.41 -6.85 -6.87
CA PRO A 576 -3.74 -6.98 -7.50
C PRO A 576 -4.01 -8.30 -8.24
N SER A 577 -3.01 -9.16 -8.43
CA SER A 577 -3.18 -10.40 -9.20
C SER A 577 -3.86 -11.52 -8.40
N VAL A 578 -4.45 -12.50 -9.10
CA VAL A 578 -5.04 -13.71 -8.47
C VAL A 578 -4.02 -14.83 -8.17
N LEU A 579 -2.72 -14.50 -8.18
CA LEU A 579 -1.60 -15.44 -8.05
C LEU A 579 -1.20 -15.73 -6.59
N PHE A 580 -2.07 -15.41 -5.62
CA PHE A 580 -1.80 -15.47 -4.17
C PHE A 580 -1.22 -16.79 -3.67
N ARG A 581 -1.60 -17.94 -4.25
CA ARG A 581 -1.03 -19.24 -3.85
C ARG A 581 0.49 -19.29 -3.96
N TYR A 582 1.05 -18.66 -4.98
CA TYR A 582 2.48 -18.68 -5.25
C TYR A 582 3.24 -17.80 -4.24
N PHE A 583 2.59 -16.76 -3.73
CA PHE A 583 3.12 -15.98 -2.61
C PHE A 583 3.14 -16.81 -1.31
N PHE A 584 2.07 -17.56 -1.00
CA PHE A 584 2.12 -18.49 0.13
C PHE A 584 3.20 -19.57 -0.05
N GLN A 585 3.38 -20.11 -1.26
CA GLN A 585 4.46 -21.06 -1.56
C GLN A 585 5.86 -20.44 -1.45
N ALA A 586 5.99 -19.15 -1.77
CA ALA A 586 7.19 -18.35 -1.52
C ALA A 586 7.38 -17.99 -0.03
N GLY A 587 6.45 -18.43 0.83
CA GLY A 587 6.49 -18.40 2.29
C GLY A 587 5.97 -17.12 2.94
N TYR A 588 5.24 -16.28 2.22
CA TYR A 588 4.49 -15.18 2.85
C TYR A 588 3.42 -15.76 3.80
N GLU A 589 3.13 -15.06 4.90
CA GLU A 589 2.23 -15.53 5.95
C GLU A 589 0.85 -14.86 5.91
N TYR A 590 0.77 -13.65 5.35
CA TYR A 590 -0.47 -12.87 5.27
C TYR A 590 -0.49 -12.02 4.00
N LEU A 591 -1.55 -12.11 3.20
CA LEU A 591 -1.64 -11.45 1.91
C LEU A 591 -2.81 -10.46 1.88
N LEU A 592 -2.64 -9.39 1.12
CA LEU A 592 -3.64 -8.34 0.93
C LEU A 592 -3.95 -8.20 -0.56
N ALA A 593 -5.23 -8.20 -0.91
CA ALA A 593 -5.67 -7.94 -2.27
C ALA A 593 -5.59 -6.44 -2.55
N GLU A 594 -4.90 -6.03 -3.60
CA GLU A 594 -4.95 -4.65 -4.03
C GLU A 594 -6.24 -4.38 -4.83
N GLN A 595 -7.02 -3.38 -4.40
CA GLN A 595 -8.39 -3.13 -4.86
C GLN A 595 -8.54 -1.73 -5.51
N MET A 596 -9.78 -1.32 -5.77
CA MET A 596 -10.18 -0.05 -6.40
C MET A 596 -10.01 0.06 -7.92
N TYR A 597 -9.38 -0.90 -8.59
CA TYR A 597 -9.29 -0.88 -10.06
C TYR A 597 -9.64 -2.21 -10.75
N GLY A 598 -9.64 -3.35 -10.05
CA GLY A 598 -10.01 -4.66 -10.60
C GLY A 598 -11.40 -5.15 -10.16
N PRO A 599 -11.86 -6.33 -10.62
CA PRO A 599 -13.09 -6.98 -10.16
C PRO A 599 -12.94 -7.47 -8.72
N GLU A 600 -13.40 -6.69 -7.74
CA GLU A 600 -13.01 -6.85 -6.34
C GLU A 600 -13.41 -8.18 -5.73
N GLU A 601 -14.66 -8.61 -5.92
CA GLU A 601 -15.18 -9.86 -5.35
C GLU A 601 -14.45 -11.07 -5.92
N PHE A 602 -14.01 -11.00 -7.19
CA PHE A 602 -13.29 -12.08 -7.84
C PHE A 602 -11.86 -12.21 -7.27
N VAL A 603 -11.17 -11.09 -7.06
CA VAL A 603 -9.84 -11.08 -6.43
C VAL A 603 -9.92 -11.57 -4.99
N LEU A 604 -10.93 -11.11 -4.22
CA LEU A 604 -11.16 -11.56 -2.85
C LEU A 604 -11.51 -13.05 -2.78
N ALA A 605 -12.27 -13.58 -3.74
CA ALA A 605 -12.53 -15.01 -3.86
C ALA A 605 -11.24 -15.83 -4.05
N ALA A 606 -10.29 -15.32 -4.85
CA ALA A 606 -8.98 -15.95 -5.03
C ALA A 606 -8.11 -15.88 -3.77
N LEU A 607 -8.04 -14.72 -3.14
CA LEU A 607 -7.26 -14.52 -1.93
C LEU A 607 -7.79 -15.36 -0.76
N ARG A 608 -9.11 -15.42 -0.57
CA ARG A 608 -9.75 -16.23 0.47
C ARG A 608 -9.53 -17.72 0.24
N GLY A 609 -9.69 -18.18 -1.00
CA GLY A 609 -9.40 -19.56 -1.40
C GLY A 609 -7.95 -19.94 -1.10
N ALA A 610 -6.99 -19.12 -1.52
CA ALA A 610 -5.57 -19.33 -1.27
C ALA A 610 -5.23 -19.29 0.23
N SER A 611 -5.73 -18.28 0.96
CA SER A 611 -5.47 -18.13 2.40
C SER A 611 -5.91 -19.36 3.18
N SER A 612 -7.06 -19.95 2.81
CA SER A 612 -7.48 -21.18 3.45
C SER A 612 -6.65 -22.41 3.04
N ALA A 613 -6.20 -22.50 1.78
CA ALA A 613 -5.37 -23.62 1.32
C ALA A 613 -4.06 -23.72 2.11
N TYR A 614 -3.49 -22.56 2.47
CA TYR A 614 -2.24 -22.45 3.21
C TYR A 614 -2.41 -22.14 4.70
N GLN A 615 -3.63 -22.27 5.23
CA GLN A 615 -3.94 -22.08 6.65
C GLN A 615 -3.47 -20.73 7.22
N ALA A 616 -3.54 -19.68 6.40
CA ALA A 616 -3.21 -18.32 6.81
C ALA A 616 -4.14 -17.88 7.96
N LYS A 617 -3.61 -17.05 8.87
CA LYS A 617 -4.39 -16.51 10.01
C LYS A 617 -5.53 -15.58 9.58
N GLY A 618 -5.42 -15.04 8.37
CA GLY A 618 -6.38 -14.13 7.76
C GLY A 618 -5.83 -13.61 6.44
N PHE A 619 -6.48 -12.58 5.90
CA PHE A 619 -6.06 -11.85 4.71
C PHE A 619 -6.63 -10.45 4.77
N GLY A 620 -6.10 -9.54 3.96
CA GLY A 620 -6.53 -8.14 3.96
C GLY A 620 -6.76 -7.55 2.57
N THR A 621 -6.87 -6.24 2.51
CA THR A 621 -6.96 -5.45 1.28
C THR A 621 -6.10 -4.19 1.36
N HIS A 622 -5.63 -3.75 0.20
CA HIS A 622 -4.88 -2.52 0.00
C HIS A 622 -5.58 -1.70 -1.07
N ASN A 623 -6.24 -0.60 -0.69
CA ASN A 623 -7.15 0.11 -1.58
C ASN A 623 -6.39 1.26 -2.26
N ALA A 624 -6.09 1.07 -3.55
CA ALA A 624 -5.37 2.00 -4.40
C ALA A 624 -6.28 3.13 -4.92
N THR A 625 -6.78 3.96 -3.98
CA THR A 625 -7.83 4.96 -4.21
C THR A 625 -7.49 5.88 -5.38
N GLN A 626 -6.25 6.36 -5.45
CA GLN A 626 -5.81 7.27 -6.49
C GLN A 626 -5.69 6.60 -7.87
N TRP A 627 -5.32 5.33 -7.94
CA TRP A 627 -5.04 4.67 -9.22
C TRP A 627 -6.32 4.31 -9.99
N SER A 628 -7.41 4.02 -9.29
CA SER A 628 -8.72 3.60 -9.85
C SER A 628 -9.22 4.34 -11.09
N SER A 629 -9.50 5.63 -10.94
CA SER A 629 -10.44 6.32 -11.81
C SER A 629 -10.30 7.83 -11.66
N THR A 630 -10.63 8.59 -12.69
CA THR A 630 -10.58 10.07 -12.62
C THR A 630 -11.88 10.66 -13.17
N PRO A 631 -12.29 11.87 -12.73
CA PRO A 631 -11.59 12.75 -11.81
C PRO A 631 -11.86 12.41 -10.33
N HIS A 632 -10.85 12.64 -9.46
CA HIS A 632 -10.92 12.24 -8.05
C HIS A 632 -11.92 13.09 -7.23
N ASP A 633 -12.19 14.33 -7.63
CA ASP A 633 -13.00 15.31 -6.89
C ASP A 633 -14.52 15.15 -7.04
N THR A 634 -14.97 14.03 -7.60
CA THR A 634 -16.37 13.69 -7.79
C THR A 634 -16.94 12.94 -6.58
N PRO A 635 -18.21 13.19 -6.19
CA PRO A 635 -18.87 12.38 -5.17
C PRO A 635 -18.85 10.88 -5.49
N GLU A 636 -19.02 10.52 -6.77
CA GLU A 636 -19.06 9.14 -7.25
C GLU A 636 -17.75 8.39 -6.95
N HIS A 637 -16.61 9.09 -6.95
CA HIS A 637 -15.32 8.48 -6.60
C HIS A 637 -15.25 8.08 -5.13
N ALA A 638 -15.67 8.97 -4.22
CA ALA A 638 -15.73 8.67 -2.79
C ALA A 638 -16.74 7.56 -2.47
N GLU A 639 -17.85 7.50 -3.21
CA GLU A 639 -18.86 6.45 -3.08
C GLU A 639 -18.34 5.07 -3.56
N ARG A 640 -17.57 5.02 -4.65
CA ARG A 640 -16.85 3.79 -5.03
C ARG A 640 -15.84 3.38 -3.97
N TYR A 641 -15.09 4.34 -3.43
CA TYR A 641 -14.15 4.07 -2.36
C TYR A 641 -14.83 3.47 -1.11
N PHE A 642 -15.99 3.97 -0.72
CA PHE A 642 -16.80 3.33 0.34
C PHE A 642 -17.17 1.88 -0.01
N LEU A 643 -17.58 1.62 -1.26
CA LEU A 643 -17.90 0.25 -1.68
C LEU A 643 -16.68 -0.67 -1.54
N SER A 644 -15.49 -0.22 -1.91
CA SER A 644 -14.26 -1.04 -1.74
C SER A 644 -14.01 -1.44 -0.29
N LEU A 645 -14.15 -0.50 0.65
CA LEU A 645 -14.06 -0.78 2.09
C LEU A 645 -15.13 -1.79 2.55
N ALA A 646 -16.37 -1.60 2.09
CA ALA A 646 -17.50 -2.44 2.46
C ALA A 646 -17.40 -3.86 1.87
N THR A 647 -17.09 -3.98 0.58
CA THR A 647 -16.88 -5.24 -0.15
C THR A 647 -15.76 -6.04 0.51
N ALA A 648 -14.64 -5.40 0.91
CA ALA A 648 -13.56 -6.05 1.66
C ALA A 648 -14.07 -6.68 2.99
N TYR A 649 -14.82 -5.91 3.79
CA TYR A 649 -15.36 -6.38 5.06
C TYR A 649 -16.34 -7.54 4.91
N ILE A 650 -17.33 -7.43 4.01
CA ILE A 650 -18.37 -8.46 3.90
C ILE A 650 -17.83 -9.78 3.33
N ASN A 651 -16.70 -9.72 2.60
CA ASN A 651 -16.02 -10.88 2.01
C ASN A 651 -14.93 -11.50 2.88
N GLY A 652 -14.68 -10.97 4.09
CA GLY A 652 -13.83 -11.62 5.10
C GLY A 652 -12.46 -10.99 5.34
N ALA A 653 -12.13 -9.84 4.74
CA ALA A 653 -10.84 -9.19 4.98
C ALA A 653 -10.69 -8.74 6.45
N GLY A 654 -9.55 -9.04 7.07
CA GLY A 654 -9.18 -8.65 8.43
C GLY A 654 -8.45 -7.30 8.46
N ASP A 655 -7.44 -7.10 7.61
CA ASP A 655 -6.72 -5.83 7.52
C ASP A 655 -7.19 -5.07 6.27
N ILE A 656 -7.79 -3.90 6.41
CA ILE A 656 -8.25 -3.05 5.30
C ILE A 656 -7.40 -1.78 5.32
N ASN A 657 -6.38 -1.73 4.47
CA ASN A 657 -5.51 -0.58 4.32
C ASN A 657 -5.90 0.22 3.08
N VAL A 658 -5.75 1.54 3.15
CA VAL A 658 -5.86 2.44 2.00
C VAL A 658 -4.47 2.95 1.68
N GLU A 659 -4.08 2.94 0.41
CA GLU A 659 -2.73 3.37 0.03
C GLU A 659 -2.48 4.83 0.45
N GLU A 660 -3.23 5.74 -0.16
CA GLU A 660 -3.32 7.14 0.23
C GLU A 660 -4.61 7.76 -0.32
N GLY A 661 -4.95 8.97 0.14
CA GLY A 661 -6.10 9.73 -0.37
C GLY A 661 -6.89 10.49 0.69
N LEU A 662 -6.57 10.31 1.97
CA LEU A 662 -7.24 11.00 3.08
C LEU A 662 -6.44 12.21 3.55
N TRP A 663 -5.11 12.08 3.63
CA TRP A 663 -4.20 13.19 3.93
C TRP A 663 -3.86 13.97 2.68
N ARG A 664 -3.54 13.26 1.60
CA ARG A 664 -3.28 13.84 0.29
C ARG A 664 -3.73 12.87 -0.78
N MET A 665 -4.31 13.39 -1.85
CA MET A 665 -4.65 12.59 -3.03
C MET A 665 -3.70 12.97 -4.16
N GLU A 666 -2.91 12.02 -4.65
CA GLU A 666 -1.95 12.23 -5.72
C GLU A 666 -2.25 11.31 -6.92
N LYS A 667 -2.47 11.90 -8.11
CA LYS A 667 -2.24 11.24 -9.39
C LYS A 667 -2.38 12.25 -10.52
N GLY A 668 -1.43 12.24 -11.45
CA GLY A 668 -1.52 13.10 -12.63
C GLY A 668 -1.73 14.58 -12.26
N TYR A 669 -0.96 15.06 -11.28
CA TYR A 669 -0.85 16.49 -10.93
C TYR A 669 -2.05 17.12 -10.24
N VAL A 670 -2.96 16.32 -9.70
CA VAL A 670 -3.95 16.82 -8.74
C VAL A 670 -3.26 17.43 -7.52
N ASP A 671 -3.90 18.44 -6.95
CA ASP A 671 -3.44 19.15 -5.76
C ASP A 671 -4.57 19.17 -4.75
N TYR A 672 -4.77 18.03 -4.09
CA TYR A 672 -5.75 17.89 -3.03
C TYR A 672 -5.03 17.50 -1.75
N ASP A 673 -5.05 18.41 -0.79
CA ASP A 673 -4.55 18.20 0.57
C ASP A 673 -5.68 17.82 1.55
N ARG A 674 -5.32 17.55 2.80
CA ARG A 674 -6.24 17.12 3.87
C ARG A 674 -7.37 18.10 4.19
N TYR A 675 -7.31 19.34 3.72
CA TYR A 675 -8.36 20.36 3.89
C TYR A 675 -9.16 20.62 2.62
N SER A 676 -8.72 20.04 1.51
CA SER A 676 -9.41 20.12 0.24
C SER A 676 -10.71 19.34 0.29
N ARG A 677 -11.76 19.86 -0.38
CA ARG A 677 -13.08 19.21 -0.41
C ARG A 677 -13.02 17.75 -0.85
N ASN A 678 -12.07 17.39 -1.71
CA ASN A 678 -11.88 16.03 -2.17
C ASN A 678 -11.46 15.07 -1.04
N CYS A 679 -10.35 15.37 -0.34
CA CYS A 679 -9.86 14.52 0.74
C CYS A 679 -10.87 14.45 1.89
N LEU A 680 -11.56 15.56 2.20
CA LEU A 680 -12.62 15.58 3.21
C LEU A 680 -13.80 14.64 2.87
N ARG A 681 -14.19 14.54 1.60
CA ARG A 681 -15.24 13.61 1.16
C ARG A 681 -14.79 12.14 1.24
N HIS A 682 -13.54 11.86 0.91
CA HIS A 682 -13.00 10.51 1.07
C HIS A 682 -12.88 10.14 2.56
N LEU A 683 -12.50 11.10 3.40
CA LEU A 683 -12.50 10.93 4.85
C LEU A 683 -13.91 10.70 5.40
N GLU A 684 -14.94 11.38 4.88
CA GLU A 684 -16.34 11.12 5.21
C GLU A 684 -16.76 9.69 4.84
N ALA A 685 -16.43 9.22 3.64
CA ALA A 685 -16.68 7.84 3.22
C ALA A 685 -15.93 6.82 4.11
N HIS A 686 -14.68 7.09 4.46
CA HIS A 686 -13.86 6.23 5.33
C HIS A 686 -14.43 6.17 6.75
N THR A 687 -14.79 7.32 7.33
CA THR A 687 -15.34 7.41 8.69
C THR A 687 -16.75 6.83 8.79
N ARG A 688 -17.56 6.91 7.72
CA ARG A 688 -18.84 6.19 7.63
C ARG A 688 -18.63 4.68 7.80
N PHE A 689 -17.64 4.11 7.12
CA PHE A 689 -17.28 2.71 7.28
C PHE A 689 -16.67 2.41 8.67
N ARG A 690 -15.81 3.28 9.20
CA ARG A 690 -15.26 3.15 10.56
C ARG A 690 -16.35 3.01 11.62
N LYS A 691 -17.40 3.84 11.55
CA LYS A 691 -18.52 3.82 12.49
C LYS A 691 -19.30 2.50 12.45
N TYR A 692 -19.42 1.90 11.27
CA TYR A 692 -19.99 0.56 11.14
C TYR A 692 -19.14 -0.48 11.89
N LEU A 693 -17.81 -0.46 11.72
CA LEU A 693 -16.89 -1.36 12.45
C LEU A 693 -16.93 -1.16 13.98
N GLU A 694 -17.21 0.04 14.45
CA GLU A 694 -17.31 0.30 15.89
C GLU A 694 -18.58 -0.27 16.52
N THR A 695 -19.66 -0.30 15.75
CA THR A 695 -21.01 -0.73 16.18
C THR A 695 -21.32 -2.20 15.91
N HIS A 696 -20.54 -2.86 15.03
CA HIS A 696 -20.76 -4.25 14.63
C HIS A 696 -19.61 -5.17 15.00
N THR A 697 -19.89 -6.48 15.03
CA THR A 697 -18.87 -7.53 15.11
C THR A 697 -19.09 -8.52 13.96
N ARG A 698 -18.06 -8.74 13.12
CA ARG A 698 -18.14 -9.80 12.10
C ARG A 698 -18.07 -11.18 12.75
N ARG A 699 -19.18 -11.90 12.78
CA ARG A 699 -19.31 -13.18 13.48
C ARG A 699 -19.43 -14.38 12.54
N GLY A 700 -18.97 -15.53 13.03
CA GLY A 700 -19.17 -16.81 12.37
C GLY A 700 -18.15 -17.12 11.28
N ARG A 701 -18.51 -18.04 10.38
CA ARG A 701 -17.71 -18.45 9.22
C ARG A 701 -18.50 -18.24 7.94
N MET A 702 -17.85 -17.69 6.92
CA MET A 702 -18.48 -17.48 5.62
C MET A 702 -18.94 -18.83 5.02
N CYS A 703 -20.17 -18.87 4.52
CA CYS A 703 -20.76 -20.05 3.86
C CYS A 703 -20.36 -20.06 2.38
N LEU A 704 -19.52 -21.02 1.99
CA LEU A 704 -18.92 -21.12 0.65
C LEU A 704 -19.12 -22.53 0.07
N PRO A 705 -20.34 -22.90 -0.36
CA PRO A 705 -20.62 -24.23 -0.89
C PRO A 705 -20.08 -24.48 -2.31
N PHE A 706 -19.77 -23.42 -3.08
CA PHE A 706 -19.31 -23.50 -4.47
C PHE A 706 -17.91 -22.90 -4.62
N ALA A 707 -17.04 -23.52 -5.42
CA ALA A 707 -15.77 -22.94 -5.82
C ALA A 707 -15.35 -23.30 -7.25
N ILE A 708 -14.60 -22.38 -7.85
CA ILE A 708 -13.82 -22.62 -9.06
C ILE A 708 -12.44 -23.13 -8.61
N LEU A 709 -11.96 -24.23 -9.18
CA LEU A 709 -10.61 -24.71 -8.92
C LEU A 709 -9.58 -23.98 -9.82
N GLN A 710 -8.58 -23.38 -9.19
CA GLN A 710 -7.36 -22.91 -9.85
C GLN A 710 -6.39 -24.10 -9.97
N GLY A 711 -6.16 -24.56 -11.20
CA GLY A 711 -5.45 -25.81 -11.44
C GLY A 711 -3.94 -25.72 -11.23
N GLN A 712 -3.27 -26.86 -11.24
CA GLN A 712 -1.83 -26.94 -11.01
C GLN A 712 -1.06 -26.19 -12.12
N TYR A 713 -0.10 -25.35 -11.73
CA TYR A 713 0.72 -24.48 -12.60
C TYR A 713 -0.06 -23.43 -13.43
N ASP A 714 -1.32 -23.16 -13.12
CA ASP A 714 -2.07 -22.03 -13.70
C ASP A 714 -1.36 -20.69 -13.47
N GLY A 715 -1.07 -19.97 -14.56
CA GLY A 715 -0.38 -18.68 -14.57
C GLY A 715 -1.29 -17.48 -14.83
N TRP A 716 -2.62 -17.68 -14.86
CA TRP A 716 -3.56 -16.59 -15.11
C TRP A 716 -3.51 -15.56 -13.99
N ASN A 717 -3.05 -14.35 -14.31
CA ASN A 717 -2.88 -13.28 -13.32
C ASN A 717 -4.14 -12.40 -13.15
N MET A 718 -5.13 -12.53 -14.06
CA MET A 718 -6.33 -11.67 -14.21
C MET A 718 -6.02 -10.19 -14.53
N PHE A 719 -5.11 -9.57 -13.78
CA PHE A 719 -4.81 -8.15 -13.83
C PHE A 719 -4.35 -7.63 -15.20
N ALA A 720 -3.50 -8.39 -15.89
CA ALA A 720 -3.00 -8.07 -17.22
C ALA A 720 -3.32 -9.25 -18.15
N ASP A 721 -4.61 -9.44 -18.45
CA ASP A 721 -5.13 -10.59 -19.19
C ASP A 721 -4.57 -10.76 -20.61
N GLN A 722 -3.97 -9.72 -21.19
CA GLN A 722 -3.25 -9.77 -22.47
C GLN A 722 -1.73 -9.98 -22.33
N ALA A 723 -1.18 -9.88 -21.12
CA ALA A 723 0.24 -10.09 -20.90
C ALA A 723 0.59 -11.58 -21.03
N PRO A 724 1.80 -11.92 -21.52
CA PRO A 724 2.28 -13.30 -21.48
C PRO A 724 2.27 -13.86 -20.06
N LEU A 725 1.97 -15.15 -19.92
CA LEU A 725 2.01 -15.87 -18.65
C LEU A 725 3.39 -15.72 -18.00
N TRP A 726 3.40 -15.30 -16.72
CA TRP A 726 4.60 -14.96 -15.93
C TRP A 726 5.57 -13.99 -16.64
N LEU A 727 5.03 -13.12 -17.52
CA LEU A 727 5.79 -12.13 -18.27
C LEU A 727 6.98 -12.74 -19.05
N ARG A 728 6.81 -13.98 -19.53
CA ARG A 728 7.81 -14.70 -20.35
C ARG A 728 7.68 -14.35 -21.83
N GLU A 729 8.78 -14.50 -22.56
CA GLU A 729 8.81 -14.21 -24.01
C GLU A 729 8.61 -15.49 -24.84
N GLY A 730 7.76 -15.43 -25.87
CA GLY A 730 7.51 -16.54 -26.81
C GLY A 730 6.03 -16.90 -27.02
N GLU A 731 5.72 -17.59 -28.12
CA GLU A 731 4.34 -17.95 -28.50
C GLU A 731 3.64 -18.83 -27.46
N MET A 732 4.38 -19.74 -26.82
CA MET A 732 3.80 -20.63 -25.82
C MET A 732 3.27 -19.87 -24.60
N TRP A 733 3.75 -18.67 -24.29
CA TRP A 733 3.32 -17.94 -23.09
C TRP A 733 2.13 -17.01 -23.34
N LYS A 734 1.64 -16.90 -24.58
CA LYS A 734 0.48 -16.03 -24.89
C LYS A 734 -0.81 -16.62 -24.31
N PRO A 735 -1.70 -15.80 -23.72
CA PRO A 735 -3.01 -16.26 -23.23
C PRO A 735 -3.82 -17.04 -24.28
N GLY A 736 -4.43 -18.14 -23.85
CA GLY A 736 -5.17 -19.09 -24.70
C GLY A 736 -6.59 -19.36 -24.23
N SER A 737 -7.15 -20.51 -24.64
CA SER A 737 -8.51 -20.93 -24.21
C SER A 737 -8.60 -21.24 -22.71
N ALA A 738 -7.48 -21.61 -22.07
CA ALA A 738 -7.41 -21.81 -20.62
C ALA A 738 -7.76 -20.50 -19.88
N GLU A 739 -7.03 -19.42 -20.14
CA GLU A 739 -7.23 -18.13 -19.47
C GLU A 739 -8.62 -17.52 -19.81
N LYS A 740 -9.07 -17.66 -21.06
CA LYS A 740 -10.40 -17.20 -21.50
C LYS A 740 -11.55 -17.88 -20.76
N SER A 741 -11.34 -19.10 -20.23
CA SER A 741 -12.40 -19.86 -19.56
C SER A 741 -12.85 -19.21 -18.25
N PHE A 742 -12.02 -18.37 -17.63
CA PHE A 742 -12.42 -17.60 -16.45
C PHE A 742 -13.53 -16.57 -16.72
N GLN A 743 -13.79 -16.20 -17.98
CA GLN A 743 -14.94 -15.35 -18.35
C GLN A 743 -16.30 -15.99 -18.03
N LEU A 744 -16.36 -17.32 -17.83
CA LEU A 744 -17.57 -17.99 -17.36
C LEU A 744 -17.93 -17.59 -15.92
N GLY A 745 -16.96 -17.05 -15.15
CA GLY A 745 -17.17 -16.47 -13.83
C GLY A 745 -18.20 -15.32 -13.80
N LYS A 746 -18.50 -14.69 -14.94
CA LYS A 746 -19.62 -13.73 -15.07
C LYS A 746 -20.99 -14.33 -14.77
N LEU A 747 -21.11 -15.66 -14.69
CA LEU A 747 -22.32 -16.29 -14.17
C LEU A 747 -22.52 -15.99 -12.67
N LEU A 748 -21.43 -15.92 -11.91
CA LEU A 748 -21.40 -15.69 -10.47
C LEU A 748 -21.35 -14.19 -10.14
N LEU A 749 -20.65 -13.41 -10.97
CA LEU A 749 -20.46 -11.97 -10.81
C LEU A 749 -20.81 -11.25 -12.13
N PRO A 750 -22.11 -11.06 -12.44
CA PRO A 750 -22.60 -10.63 -13.75
C PRO A 750 -22.14 -9.24 -14.21
N LEU A 751 -21.80 -8.34 -13.28
CA LEU A 751 -21.33 -7.00 -13.65
C LEU A 751 -19.81 -6.88 -13.75
N ASN A 752 -19.04 -7.86 -13.25
CA ASN A 752 -17.58 -7.76 -13.22
C ASN A 752 -16.94 -7.86 -14.61
N GLU A 753 -15.88 -7.07 -14.79
CA GLU A 753 -15.05 -7.08 -16.00
C GLU A 753 -13.61 -7.46 -15.62
N LEU A 754 -13.18 -8.65 -16.04
CA LEU A 754 -11.89 -9.25 -15.67
C LEU A 754 -10.65 -8.61 -16.33
N HIS A 755 -10.80 -7.42 -16.90
CA HIS A 755 -9.74 -6.64 -17.58
C HIS A 755 -9.90 -5.12 -17.36
N SER A 756 -10.85 -4.70 -16.51
CA SER A 756 -11.03 -3.30 -16.14
C SER A 756 -9.94 -2.94 -15.12
N ILE A 757 -9.22 -1.83 -15.33
CA ILE A 757 -8.17 -1.37 -14.41
C ILE A 757 -8.31 0.13 -14.21
N TYR A 758 -7.87 0.93 -15.19
CA TYR A 758 -7.91 2.38 -15.08
C TYR A 758 -9.02 2.96 -15.94
N LYS A 759 -9.89 3.80 -15.35
CA LYS A 759 -10.94 4.53 -16.07
C LYS A 759 -10.77 6.05 -16.02
N PRO A 760 -9.89 6.62 -16.86
CA PRO A 760 -9.81 8.06 -17.07
C PRO A 760 -10.48 8.50 -18.39
N GLN A 761 -11.58 9.25 -18.43
CA GLN A 761 -12.53 9.65 -17.39
C GLN A 761 -13.49 8.49 -17.04
N CYS A 762 -13.95 8.43 -15.79
CA CYS A 762 -14.86 7.37 -15.34
C CYS A 762 -16.31 7.70 -15.70
N PRO A 763 -17.04 6.83 -16.42
CA PRO A 763 -18.46 7.03 -16.66
C PRO A 763 -19.26 6.80 -15.37
N VAL A 764 -20.42 7.47 -15.25
CA VAL A 764 -21.38 7.22 -14.17
C VAL A 764 -22.30 6.06 -14.59
N ALA A 765 -21.74 4.85 -14.58
CA ALA A 765 -22.39 3.60 -14.99
C ALA A 765 -21.63 2.39 -14.40
N PRO A 766 -22.20 1.17 -14.41
CA PRO A 766 -21.45 -0.04 -14.03
C PRO A 766 -20.12 -0.14 -14.81
N CYS A 767 -19.01 -0.25 -14.10
CA CYS A 767 -17.65 -0.28 -14.67
C CYS A 767 -16.92 -1.62 -14.51
N GLY A 768 -17.57 -2.59 -13.87
CA GLY A 768 -17.03 -3.93 -13.65
C GLY A 768 -16.07 -4.14 -12.49
N TRP A 769 -15.99 -3.17 -11.57
CA TRP A 769 -15.27 -3.29 -10.30
C TRP A 769 -16.05 -4.03 -9.22
N TYR A 770 -17.38 -3.89 -9.26
CA TYR A 770 -18.31 -4.46 -8.29
C TYR A 770 -19.43 -5.20 -9.03
N SER A 771 -19.94 -6.25 -8.40
CA SER A 771 -21.09 -7.04 -8.87
C SER A 771 -21.93 -7.54 -7.70
N GLY A 772 -23.24 -7.60 -7.90
CA GLY A 772 -24.10 -8.38 -7.01
C GLY A 772 -23.82 -9.88 -7.11
N THR A 773 -24.30 -10.64 -6.12
CA THR A 773 -24.11 -12.09 -5.99
C THR A 773 -25.44 -12.83 -6.16
N PRO A 774 -25.89 -13.14 -7.40
CA PRO A 774 -27.17 -13.79 -7.65
C PRO A 774 -27.26 -15.20 -7.04
N TYR A 775 -26.12 -15.84 -6.81
CA TYR A 775 -26.01 -17.19 -6.25
C TYR A 775 -25.29 -17.22 -4.90
N GLY A 776 -24.97 -16.06 -4.30
CA GLY A 776 -24.10 -15.96 -3.12
C GLY A 776 -22.61 -15.97 -3.48
N ALA A 777 -21.76 -15.97 -2.43
CA ALA A 777 -20.31 -15.92 -2.59
C ALA A 777 -19.71 -17.28 -2.97
N PHE A 778 -18.52 -17.24 -3.59
CA PHE A 778 -17.75 -18.42 -4.02
C PHE A 778 -16.25 -18.18 -3.82
N ASP A 779 -15.45 -19.25 -3.85
CA ASP A 779 -13.98 -19.13 -3.88
C ASP A 779 -13.40 -19.46 -5.26
N LEU A 780 -12.28 -18.83 -5.60
CA LEU A 780 -11.30 -19.40 -6.53
C LEU A 780 -10.26 -20.14 -5.68
N ALA A 781 -10.42 -21.46 -5.58
CA ALA A 781 -9.66 -22.30 -4.66
C ALA A 781 -8.46 -22.94 -5.38
N PRO A 782 -7.22 -22.78 -4.88
CA PRO A 782 -6.08 -23.55 -5.38
C PRO A 782 -6.29 -25.05 -5.21
N CYS A 783 -5.76 -25.85 -6.12
CA CYS A 783 -5.84 -27.31 -6.08
C CYS A 783 -5.28 -27.95 -4.79
N GLU A 784 -4.44 -27.21 -4.06
CA GLU A 784 -3.87 -27.57 -2.77
C GLU A 784 -4.91 -27.61 -1.63
N THR A 785 -6.01 -26.84 -1.76
CA THR A 785 -7.10 -26.74 -0.77
C THR A 785 -7.67 -28.11 -0.39
N ASP A 786 -8.29 -28.22 0.79
CA ASP A 786 -9.19 -29.33 1.10
C ASP A 786 -10.51 -29.16 0.33
N TRP A 787 -10.74 -30.03 -0.66
CA TRP A 787 -11.89 -29.98 -1.55
C TRP A 787 -13.22 -30.22 -0.82
N ASN A 788 -13.20 -30.92 0.32
CA ASN A 788 -14.40 -31.22 1.11
C ASN A 788 -14.98 -29.99 1.83
N ARG A 789 -14.30 -28.85 1.79
CA ARG A 789 -14.84 -27.55 2.24
C ARG A 789 -15.98 -27.06 1.34
N TYR A 790 -16.03 -27.54 0.11
CA TYR A 790 -17.02 -27.19 -0.89
C TYR A 790 -17.94 -28.39 -1.15
N ARG A 791 -19.12 -28.13 -1.70
CA ARG A 791 -20.03 -29.17 -2.22
C ARG A 791 -19.97 -29.27 -3.73
N TYR A 792 -19.71 -28.15 -4.40
CA TYR A 792 -19.65 -28.04 -5.85
C TYR A 792 -18.30 -27.46 -6.27
N LEU A 793 -17.57 -28.19 -7.10
CA LEU A 793 -16.29 -27.77 -7.66
C LEU A 793 -16.34 -27.79 -9.18
N VAL A 794 -15.82 -26.74 -9.78
CA VAL A 794 -15.73 -26.61 -11.25
C VAL A 794 -14.31 -26.27 -11.67
N PHE A 795 -13.80 -26.94 -12.69
CA PHE A 795 -12.57 -26.52 -13.36
C PHE A 795 -12.89 -25.45 -14.41
N LEU A 796 -12.04 -24.43 -14.57
CA LEU A 796 -12.17 -23.46 -15.66
C LEU A 796 -10.86 -23.32 -16.46
N GLY A 797 -9.79 -22.93 -15.77
CA GLY A 797 -8.51 -22.57 -16.38
C GLY A 797 -7.55 -23.73 -16.60
N TRP A 798 -6.26 -23.41 -16.62
CA TRP A 798 -5.21 -24.40 -16.81
C TRP A 798 -5.17 -25.39 -15.66
N ASN A 799 -4.94 -26.67 -15.96
CA ASN A 799 -4.60 -27.66 -14.95
C ASN A 799 -3.66 -28.71 -15.54
N THR A 800 -2.56 -28.98 -14.83
CA THR A 800 -1.73 -30.15 -15.07
C THR A 800 -2.14 -31.28 -14.14
N TRP A 801 -2.52 -32.41 -14.69
CA TRP A 801 -2.94 -33.58 -13.92
C TRP A 801 -1.77 -34.18 -13.10
N SER A 802 -2.07 -34.68 -11.90
CA SER A 802 -1.17 -35.53 -11.09
C SER A 802 -1.91 -36.64 -10.33
N ASP A 803 -1.20 -37.73 -9.95
CA ASP A 803 -1.76 -38.86 -9.19
C ASP A 803 -2.39 -38.41 -7.87
N GLU A 804 -1.76 -37.43 -7.22
CA GLU A 804 -2.23 -36.85 -5.98
C GLU A 804 -3.54 -36.11 -6.17
N GLN A 805 -3.64 -35.28 -7.22
CA GLN A 805 -4.89 -34.61 -7.57
C GLN A 805 -5.99 -35.62 -7.93
N GLY A 806 -5.65 -36.70 -8.65
CA GLY A 806 -6.57 -37.80 -8.93
C GLY A 806 -7.15 -38.45 -7.67
N ARG A 807 -6.33 -38.63 -6.62
CA ARG A 807 -6.78 -39.13 -5.31
C ARG A 807 -7.71 -38.14 -4.59
N LYS A 808 -7.38 -36.85 -4.59
CA LYS A 808 -8.25 -35.79 -4.03
C LYS A 808 -9.60 -35.74 -4.75
N MET A 809 -9.58 -35.81 -6.08
CA MET A 809 -10.76 -35.83 -6.92
C MET A 809 -11.68 -37.00 -6.60
N ALA A 810 -11.13 -38.22 -6.50
CA ALA A 810 -11.89 -39.40 -6.14
C ALA A 810 -12.51 -39.27 -4.75
N ALA A 811 -11.71 -38.91 -3.75
CA ALA A 811 -12.18 -38.75 -2.38
C ALA A 811 -13.28 -37.69 -2.25
N PHE A 812 -13.14 -36.54 -2.90
CA PHE A 812 -14.15 -35.49 -2.91
C PHE A 812 -15.50 -35.99 -3.43
N VAL A 813 -15.50 -36.63 -4.61
CA VAL A 813 -16.72 -37.13 -5.24
C VAL A 813 -17.33 -38.28 -4.41
N GLU A 814 -16.51 -39.23 -3.96
CA GLU A 814 -16.97 -40.36 -3.14
C GLU A 814 -17.66 -39.89 -1.85
N ASN A 815 -17.17 -38.79 -1.25
CA ASN A 815 -17.71 -38.19 -0.04
C ASN A 815 -18.94 -37.31 -0.23
N GLY A 816 -19.44 -37.13 -1.45
CA GLY A 816 -20.65 -36.35 -1.74
C GLY A 816 -20.43 -35.11 -2.59
N GLY A 817 -19.19 -34.82 -2.97
CA GLY A 817 -18.85 -33.69 -3.82
C GLY A 817 -19.37 -33.82 -5.26
N HIS A 818 -19.73 -32.70 -5.85
CA HIS A 818 -20.15 -32.58 -7.24
C HIS A 818 -19.06 -31.88 -8.05
N LEU A 819 -18.51 -32.56 -9.05
CA LEU A 819 -17.39 -32.09 -9.84
C LEU A 819 -17.77 -31.86 -11.29
N LEU A 820 -17.34 -30.73 -11.86
CA LEU A 820 -17.49 -30.41 -13.28
C LEU A 820 -16.11 -30.15 -13.90
N LEU A 821 -15.78 -30.87 -14.98
CA LEU A 821 -14.54 -30.69 -15.72
C LEU A 821 -14.67 -31.09 -17.20
N SER A 822 -13.66 -30.69 -17.98
CA SER A 822 -13.41 -31.22 -19.34
C SER A 822 -12.19 -32.14 -19.38
N LYS A 823 -12.08 -32.96 -20.43
CA LYS A 823 -10.92 -33.82 -20.72
C LYS A 823 -9.60 -33.06 -20.65
N ARG A 824 -9.58 -31.81 -21.10
CA ARG A 824 -8.38 -30.99 -21.13
C ARG A 824 -7.72 -30.79 -19.77
N HIS A 825 -8.50 -30.72 -18.70
CA HIS A 825 -8.00 -30.60 -17.33
C HIS A 825 -7.33 -31.88 -16.81
N LEU A 826 -7.44 -33.01 -17.54
CA LEU A 826 -6.80 -34.28 -17.21
C LEU A 826 -5.47 -34.48 -17.94
N SER A 827 -5.01 -33.47 -18.69
CA SER A 827 -3.77 -33.51 -19.44
C SER A 827 -2.55 -33.48 -18.52
N GLN A 828 -1.53 -34.27 -18.84
CA GLN A 828 -0.20 -34.23 -18.23
C GLN A 828 0.76 -33.27 -18.95
N SER A 829 0.31 -32.61 -20.01
CA SER A 829 1.14 -31.66 -20.78
C SER A 829 1.59 -30.49 -19.88
N LEU A 830 2.83 -30.06 -20.07
CA LEU A 830 3.38 -28.82 -19.51
C LEU A 830 3.52 -27.72 -20.56
N LEU A 831 3.25 -28.04 -21.83
CA LEU A 831 3.36 -27.12 -22.95
C LEU A 831 2.04 -26.36 -23.13
N HIS A 832 2.07 -25.07 -22.79
CA HIS A 832 0.94 -24.18 -23.00
C HIS A 832 0.60 -24.04 -24.49
N ASN A 833 -0.70 -23.90 -24.80
CA ASN A 833 -1.26 -23.93 -26.17
C ASN A 833 -0.87 -25.16 -27.03
N GLY A 834 -0.25 -26.20 -26.44
CA GLY A 834 0.10 -27.44 -27.14
C GLY A 834 -1.01 -28.49 -27.13
N GLU A 835 -0.73 -29.69 -27.64
CA GLU A 835 -1.66 -30.83 -27.59
C GLU A 835 -1.76 -31.43 -26.16
N GLY A 836 -2.85 -32.17 -25.93
CA GLY A 836 -3.13 -32.80 -24.65
C GLY A 836 -2.41 -34.13 -24.53
N VAL A 837 -1.88 -34.45 -23.35
CA VAL A 837 -1.18 -35.71 -23.10
C VAL A 837 -1.97 -36.52 -22.09
N TYR A 838 -2.42 -37.70 -22.48
CA TYR A 838 -3.34 -38.53 -21.69
C TYR A 838 -2.81 -39.96 -21.56
N ALA A 839 -2.99 -40.56 -20.39
CA ALA A 839 -2.68 -41.96 -20.15
C ALA A 839 -3.85 -42.67 -19.45
N PRO A 840 -4.11 -43.97 -19.72
CA PRO A 840 -5.08 -44.74 -18.97
C PRO A 840 -4.72 -44.74 -17.47
N HIS A 841 -5.69 -44.43 -16.62
CA HIS A 841 -5.46 -44.37 -15.18
C HIS A 841 -6.65 -44.98 -14.41
N PRO A 842 -6.43 -45.92 -13.46
CA PRO A 842 -7.52 -46.61 -12.75
C PRO A 842 -8.50 -45.67 -12.04
N LEU A 843 -8.02 -44.61 -11.40
CA LEU A 843 -8.89 -43.62 -10.74
C LEU A 843 -9.78 -42.86 -11.73
N LEU A 844 -9.25 -42.50 -12.91
CA LEU A 844 -10.04 -41.82 -13.93
C LEU A 844 -11.06 -42.78 -14.54
N SER A 845 -10.69 -44.04 -14.77
CA SER A 845 -11.65 -45.08 -15.20
C SER A 845 -12.75 -45.32 -14.17
N HIS A 846 -12.41 -45.29 -12.88
CA HIS A 846 -13.37 -45.39 -11.80
C HIS A 846 -14.37 -44.21 -11.80
N LEU A 847 -13.88 -42.98 -11.89
CA LEU A 847 -14.70 -41.76 -11.83
C LEU A 847 -15.50 -41.48 -13.10
N LEU A 848 -14.88 -41.66 -14.26
CA LEU A 848 -15.39 -41.16 -15.54
C LEU A 848 -15.96 -42.26 -16.44
N GLY A 849 -15.46 -43.49 -16.32
CA GLY A 849 -15.83 -44.62 -17.19
C GLY A 849 -14.59 -45.33 -17.72
N PRO A 850 -14.60 -46.66 -17.94
CA PRO A 850 -13.46 -47.36 -18.53
C PRO A 850 -13.06 -46.82 -19.92
N ASP A 851 -14.01 -46.20 -20.62
CA ASP A 851 -13.90 -45.62 -21.96
C ASP A 851 -13.70 -44.09 -21.96
N TRP A 852 -13.42 -43.45 -20.83
CA TRP A 852 -13.34 -41.99 -20.68
C TRP A 852 -12.42 -41.27 -21.69
N MET A 853 -11.39 -41.96 -22.19
CA MET A 853 -10.47 -41.42 -23.20
C MET A 853 -11.08 -41.38 -24.60
N THR A 854 -11.93 -42.34 -24.93
CA THR A 854 -12.54 -42.54 -26.25
C THR A 854 -13.99 -42.05 -26.32
N GLN A 855 -14.61 -41.79 -25.17
CA GLN A 855 -15.94 -41.21 -25.06
C GLN A 855 -16.01 -39.85 -25.79
N THR A 856 -17.18 -39.52 -26.32
CA THR A 856 -17.47 -38.22 -26.93
C THR A 856 -18.67 -37.56 -26.25
N GLY A 857 -18.78 -36.23 -26.35
CA GLY A 857 -19.89 -35.47 -25.77
C GLY A 857 -19.79 -35.29 -24.26
N LEU A 858 -20.95 -35.25 -23.59
CA LEU A 858 -21.10 -34.98 -22.16
C LEU A 858 -21.48 -36.26 -21.40
N SER A 859 -20.73 -36.56 -20.34
CA SER A 859 -20.96 -37.68 -19.43
C SER A 859 -21.42 -37.13 -18.07
N ARG A 860 -22.44 -37.76 -17.47
CA ARG A 860 -22.85 -37.51 -16.07
C ARG A 860 -22.85 -38.83 -15.33
N ARG A 861 -22.07 -38.92 -14.26
CA ARG A 861 -21.90 -40.18 -13.53
C ARG A 861 -21.93 -39.95 -12.02
N CYS A 862 -22.72 -40.76 -11.32
CA CYS A 862 -22.67 -40.84 -9.87
C CYS A 862 -21.52 -41.77 -9.44
N CYS A 863 -20.75 -41.35 -8.45
CA CYS A 863 -19.66 -42.12 -7.88
C CYS A 863 -19.65 -41.88 -6.36
N GLY A 864 -19.74 -42.96 -5.57
CA GLY A 864 -20.01 -42.84 -4.13
C GLY A 864 -21.28 -42.05 -3.84
N LYS A 865 -21.18 -41.00 -3.00
CA LYS A 865 -22.31 -40.12 -2.65
C LYS A 865 -22.45 -38.90 -3.57
N GLY A 866 -21.46 -38.64 -4.42
CA GLY A 866 -21.38 -37.45 -5.26
C GLY A 866 -21.54 -37.76 -6.75
N SER A 867 -21.14 -36.81 -7.59
CA SER A 867 -21.22 -36.97 -9.04
C SER A 867 -20.14 -36.21 -9.80
N VAL A 868 -19.83 -36.68 -11.01
CA VAL A 868 -18.96 -36.00 -11.97
C VAL A 868 -19.74 -35.70 -13.24
N VAL A 869 -19.61 -34.46 -13.72
CA VAL A 869 -20.01 -34.00 -15.04
C VAL A 869 -18.73 -33.79 -15.85
N TYR A 870 -18.60 -34.55 -16.94
CA TYR A 870 -17.37 -34.66 -17.72
C TYR A 870 -17.62 -34.38 -19.20
N PHE A 871 -16.99 -33.34 -19.71
CA PHE A 871 -16.94 -33.06 -21.15
C PHE A 871 -15.77 -33.81 -21.79
N ALA A 872 -16.06 -34.83 -22.59
CA ALA A 872 -15.04 -35.74 -23.14
C ALA A 872 -14.27 -35.17 -24.35
N ALA A 873 -14.69 -34.01 -24.88
CA ALA A 873 -13.94 -33.29 -25.90
C ALA A 873 -12.64 -32.71 -25.30
N ASP A 874 -11.54 -32.78 -26.07
CA ASP A 874 -10.24 -32.19 -25.71
C ASP A 874 -10.26 -30.67 -25.93
N LEU A 875 -11.08 -29.99 -25.13
CA LEU A 875 -11.38 -28.56 -25.20
C LEU A 875 -11.44 -27.94 -23.81
N TYR A 876 -11.10 -26.67 -23.71
CA TYR A 876 -11.34 -25.88 -22.50
C TYR A 876 -12.79 -25.35 -22.48
N PRO A 877 -13.33 -24.94 -21.32
CA PRO A 877 -14.69 -24.40 -21.21
C PRO A 877 -14.96 -23.21 -22.14
N ALA A 878 -13.97 -22.37 -22.42
CA ALA A 878 -14.07 -21.26 -23.37
C ALA A 878 -14.41 -21.68 -24.80
N ASP A 879 -14.10 -22.92 -25.18
CA ASP A 879 -14.38 -23.46 -26.52
C ASP A 879 -15.81 -24.04 -26.62
N ILE A 880 -16.46 -24.28 -25.47
CA ILE A 880 -17.83 -24.80 -25.34
C ILE A 880 -18.66 -24.02 -24.28
N PRO A 881 -18.66 -22.68 -24.32
CA PRO A 881 -19.05 -21.85 -23.18
C PRO A 881 -20.51 -22.02 -22.78
N GLU A 882 -21.42 -22.17 -23.75
CA GLU A 882 -22.86 -22.29 -23.48
C GLU A 882 -23.21 -23.61 -22.78
N LEU A 883 -22.65 -24.73 -23.25
CA LEU A 883 -22.89 -26.04 -22.66
C LEU A 883 -22.29 -26.12 -21.25
N TYR A 884 -21.08 -25.58 -21.07
CA TYR A 884 -20.42 -25.60 -19.76
C TYR A 884 -21.15 -24.70 -18.75
N ARG A 885 -21.58 -23.51 -19.17
CA ARG A 885 -22.35 -22.57 -18.34
C ARG A 885 -23.69 -23.16 -17.91
N ALA A 886 -24.34 -23.96 -18.75
CA ALA A 886 -25.58 -24.65 -18.39
C ALA A 886 -25.39 -25.63 -17.22
N GLU A 887 -24.32 -26.43 -17.23
CA GLU A 887 -24.01 -27.34 -16.12
C GLU A 887 -23.61 -26.59 -14.84
N MET A 888 -22.82 -25.51 -14.96
CA MET A 888 -22.52 -24.64 -13.81
C MET A 888 -23.79 -24.08 -13.18
N ARG A 889 -24.75 -23.62 -13.99
CA ARG A 889 -26.04 -23.12 -13.50
C ARG A 889 -26.83 -24.20 -12.78
N SER A 890 -26.87 -25.41 -13.34
CA SER A 890 -27.55 -26.54 -12.67
C SER A 890 -26.97 -26.84 -11.28
N PHE A 891 -25.64 -26.73 -11.10
CA PHE A 891 -25.02 -26.89 -9.78
C PHE A 891 -25.45 -25.77 -8.81
N LEU A 892 -25.46 -24.52 -9.29
CA LEU A 892 -25.84 -23.37 -8.48
C LEU A 892 -27.32 -23.38 -8.07
N ASP A 893 -28.22 -23.76 -8.98
CA ASP A 893 -29.65 -23.85 -8.67
C ASP A 893 -29.91 -24.93 -7.60
N LYS A 894 -29.29 -26.11 -7.74
CA LYS A 894 -29.36 -27.18 -6.74
C LYS A 894 -28.77 -26.77 -5.39
N MET A 895 -27.65 -26.04 -5.40
CA MET A 895 -27.04 -25.51 -4.19
C MET A 895 -27.99 -24.58 -3.42
N ILE A 896 -28.73 -23.71 -4.12
CA ILE A 896 -29.76 -22.84 -3.51
C ILE A 896 -30.87 -23.69 -2.89
N GLU A 897 -31.39 -24.69 -3.62
CA GLU A 897 -32.42 -25.59 -3.12
C GLU A 897 -32.01 -26.30 -1.82
N GLU A 898 -30.73 -26.66 -1.70
CA GLU A 898 -30.16 -27.28 -0.51
C GLU A 898 -29.97 -26.30 0.66
N GLU A 899 -29.70 -25.01 0.40
CA GLU A 899 -29.45 -24.00 1.44
C GLU A 899 -30.71 -23.29 1.94
N GLN A 900 -31.78 -23.20 1.14
CA GLN A 900 -32.99 -22.44 1.50
C GLN A 900 -33.62 -22.88 2.84
N GLY A 901 -33.45 -24.14 3.24
CA GLY A 901 -33.91 -24.65 4.55
C GLY A 901 -33.26 -23.96 5.75
N ARG A 902 -32.02 -23.46 5.61
CA ARG A 902 -31.32 -22.66 6.63
C ARG A 902 -31.44 -21.14 6.39
N GLY A 903 -32.08 -20.75 5.29
CA GLY A 903 -32.09 -19.38 4.79
C GLY A 903 -31.04 -19.17 3.70
N TRP A 904 -31.43 -18.59 2.57
CA TRP A 904 -30.51 -18.19 1.50
C TRP A 904 -30.90 -16.82 0.91
N MET A 905 -29.93 -16.07 0.42
CA MET A 905 -30.15 -14.77 -0.23
C MET A 905 -29.67 -14.82 -1.68
N CYS A 906 -30.49 -14.31 -2.59
CA CYS A 906 -30.14 -14.10 -3.99
C CYS A 906 -30.07 -12.60 -4.26
N GLY A 907 -28.86 -12.06 -4.41
CA GLY A 907 -28.62 -10.60 -4.52
C GLY A 907 -28.87 -9.99 -5.90
N GLY A 908 -29.28 -10.79 -6.88
CA GLY A 908 -29.39 -10.34 -8.28
C GLY A 908 -28.06 -9.77 -8.80
N ASN A 909 -28.13 -8.78 -9.69
CA ASN A 909 -26.94 -8.23 -10.33
C ASN A 909 -26.26 -7.10 -9.53
N ALA A 910 -26.93 -6.54 -8.52
CA ALA A 910 -26.53 -5.27 -7.90
C ALA A 910 -26.55 -5.25 -6.36
N VAL A 911 -26.83 -6.38 -5.71
CA VAL A 911 -26.70 -6.53 -4.26
C VAL A 911 -25.73 -7.67 -3.96
N GLU A 912 -24.66 -7.39 -3.22
CA GLU A 912 -23.81 -8.42 -2.63
C GLU A 912 -24.48 -8.98 -1.37
N THR A 913 -24.49 -10.31 -1.24
CA THR A 913 -25.20 -11.02 -0.16
C THR A 913 -24.37 -12.18 0.45
N PRO A 914 -23.12 -11.96 0.89
CA PRO A 914 -22.35 -13.02 1.55
C PRO A 914 -23.01 -13.48 2.85
N ALA A 915 -23.06 -14.79 3.04
CA ALA A 915 -23.68 -15.46 4.18
C ALA A 915 -22.62 -15.93 5.18
N TRP A 916 -22.88 -15.75 6.48
CA TRP A 916 -21.99 -16.12 7.57
C TRP A 916 -22.74 -16.95 8.61
N ASP A 917 -22.25 -18.17 8.86
CA ASP A 917 -22.85 -19.13 9.78
C ASP A 917 -22.21 -19.01 11.16
N LEU A 918 -23.05 -18.83 12.19
CA LEU A 918 -22.64 -18.81 13.59
C LEU A 918 -22.74 -20.22 14.19
N ALA A 919 -21.90 -20.49 15.19
CA ALA A 919 -21.90 -21.77 15.91
C ALA A 919 -23.22 -22.03 16.67
N THR A 920 -23.96 -20.97 16.97
CA THR A 920 -25.26 -20.97 17.66
C THR A 920 -26.44 -21.30 16.73
N GLY A 921 -26.21 -21.43 15.42
CA GLY A 921 -27.21 -21.82 14.42
C GLY A 921 -27.73 -20.67 13.58
N GLU A 922 -27.54 -19.40 13.99
CA GLU A 922 -27.88 -18.24 13.18
C GLU A 922 -27.04 -18.16 11.90
N ARG A 923 -27.64 -17.59 10.86
CA ARG A 923 -26.97 -17.15 9.64
C ARG A 923 -27.14 -15.64 9.50
N VAL A 924 -26.03 -14.92 9.33
CA VAL A 924 -26.02 -13.48 9.07
C VAL A 924 -25.71 -13.24 7.59
N PHE A 925 -26.55 -12.48 6.92
CA PHE A 925 -26.29 -11.95 5.59
C PHE A 925 -25.90 -10.49 5.70
N TYR A 926 -24.77 -10.13 5.09
CA TYR A 926 -24.47 -8.71 4.84
C TYR A 926 -25.05 -8.33 3.48
N LEU A 927 -25.77 -7.23 3.42
CA LEU A 927 -26.41 -6.72 2.21
C LEU A 927 -25.73 -5.42 1.83
N LEU A 928 -25.12 -5.38 0.65
CA LEU A 928 -24.47 -4.20 0.11
C LEU A 928 -25.00 -3.91 -1.30
N ASN A 929 -25.70 -2.79 -1.45
CA ASN A 929 -26.15 -2.31 -2.75
C ASN A 929 -25.01 -1.55 -3.44
N ILE A 930 -24.60 -2.02 -4.61
CA ILE A 930 -23.44 -1.51 -5.36
C ILE A 930 -23.80 -0.43 -6.40
N ARG A 931 -25.04 0.05 -6.45
CA ARG A 931 -25.51 1.04 -7.46
C ARG A 931 -24.99 2.46 -7.24
N TRP A 932 -23.69 2.65 -7.13
CA TRP A 932 -23.07 3.96 -6.92
C TRP A 932 -23.38 4.97 -8.03
N TRP A 933 -23.73 4.51 -9.24
CA TRP A 933 -23.97 5.36 -10.42
C TRP A 933 -25.33 6.08 -10.40
N ASP A 934 -26.36 5.54 -9.77
CA ASP A 934 -27.68 6.19 -9.67
C ASP A 934 -28.31 6.13 -8.26
N ARG A 935 -27.65 5.44 -7.32
CA ARG A 935 -27.94 5.36 -5.90
C ARG A 935 -29.37 4.90 -5.60
N LYS A 936 -29.97 4.15 -6.53
CA LYS A 936 -31.31 3.59 -6.34
C LYS A 936 -31.26 2.40 -5.39
N THR A 937 -32.30 2.28 -4.58
CA THR A 937 -32.62 1.06 -3.84
C THR A 937 -32.78 -0.11 -4.81
N GLU A 938 -32.25 -1.27 -4.44
CA GLU A 938 -32.41 -2.52 -5.17
C GLU A 938 -33.12 -3.57 -4.34
N ALA A 939 -33.67 -4.56 -5.01
CA ALA A 939 -34.30 -5.70 -4.35
C ALA A 939 -33.38 -6.92 -4.41
N ALA A 940 -33.31 -7.65 -3.29
CA ALA A 940 -32.74 -8.99 -3.20
C ALA A 940 -33.82 -9.97 -2.70
N ASP A 941 -33.68 -11.24 -3.04
CA ASP A 941 -34.61 -12.28 -2.61
C ASP A 941 -34.08 -13.03 -1.39
N LEU A 942 -34.86 -13.06 -0.32
CA LEU A 942 -34.64 -13.91 0.85
C LEU A 942 -35.50 -15.17 0.74
N LEU A 943 -34.86 -16.33 0.77
CA LEU A 943 -35.48 -17.65 0.76
C LEU A 943 -35.38 -18.24 2.16
N ILE A 944 -36.50 -18.65 2.75
CA ILE A 944 -36.55 -19.34 4.06
C ILE A 944 -37.54 -20.49 3.94
N GLY A 945 -37.03 -21.72 3.90
CA GLY A 945 -37.84 -22.90 3.56
C GLY A 945 -38.49 -22.68 2.19
N ASP A 946 -39.81 -22.86 2.12
CA ASP A 946 -40.59 -22.67 0.89
C ASP A 946 -41.05 -21.22 0.67
N CYS A 947 -40.69 -20.28 1.56
CA CYS A 947 -41.10 -18.88 1.47
C CYS A 947 -40.04 -18.03 0.77
N ARG A 948 -40.49 -17.14 -0.12
CA ARG A 948 -39.67 -16.11 -0.77
C ARG A 948 -40.14 -14.72 -0.37
N TYR A 949 -39.22 -13.87 0.06
CA TYR A 949 -39.47 -12.48 0.43
C TYR A 949 -38.59 -11.56 -0.40
N GLN A 950 -39.16 -10.45 -0.86
CA GLN A 950 -38.39 -9.38 -1.48
C GLN A 950 -37.88 -8.43 -0.39
N VAL A 951 -36.57 -8.20 -0.36
CA VAL A 951 -35.89 -7.32 0.59
C VAL A 951 -35.36 -6.11 -0.15
N GLU A 952 -35.82 -4.91 0.23
CA GLU A 952 -35.30 -3.66 -0.30
C GLU A 952 -33.98 -3.30 0.40
N VAL A 953 -32.94 -3.01 -0.39
CA VAL A 953 -31.59 -2.69 0.08
C VAL A 953 -31.21 -1.29 -0.42
N PRO A 954 -31.28 -0.26 0.44
CA PRO A 954 -30.85 1.08 0.08
C PRO A 954 -29.35 1.16 -0.22
N TYR A 955 -28.95 2.11 -1.06
CA TYR A 955 -27.54 2.41 -1.31
C TYR A 955 -26.90 3.15 -0.12
N GLY A 956 -25.58 2.99 0.06
CA GLY A 956 -24.76 3.84 0.92
C GLY A 956 -24.46 3.30 2.32
N ALA A 957 -24.86 2.07 2.64
CA ALA A 957 -24.56 1.41 3.91
C ALA A 957 -24.46 -0.11 3.77
N ILE A 958 -23.87 -0.76 4.76
CA ILE A 958 -23.92 -2.22 4.93
C ILE A 958 -25.11 -2.51 5.85
N TYR A 959 -26.03 -3.39 5.42
CA TYR A 959 -27.13 -3.86 6.25
C TYR A 959 -26.90 -5.31 6.67
N SER A 960 -27.30 -5.67 7.89
CA SER A 960 -27.11 -7.02 8.44
C SER A 960 -28.48 -7.69 8.67
N LEU A 961 -28.75 -8.79 7.96
CA LEU A 961 -29.97 -9.59 8.13
C LEU A 961 -29.63 -10.91 8.82
N THR A 962 -30.25 -11.20 9.97
CA THR A 962 -30.01 -12.44 10.72
C THR A 962 -31.17 -13.41 10.56
N VAL A 963 -30.89 -14.66 10.20
CA VAL A 963 -31.86 -15.75 10.05
C VAL A 963 -31.56 -16.84 11.07
N ASN A 964 -32.61 -17.34 11.73
CA ASN A 964 -32.54 -18.55 12.53
C ASN A 964 -33.93 -19.22 12.60
N ALA A 965 -33.96 -20.55 12.62
CA ALA A 965 -35.17 -21.34 12.85
C ALA A 965 -36.41 -20.89 12.05
N GLY A 966 -36.25 -20.54 10.77
CA GLY A 966 -37.35 -20.12 9.90
C GLY A 966 -37.82 -18.67 10.04
N ARG A 967 -37.09 -17.83 10.79
CA ARG A 967 -37.34 -16.40 10.99
C ARG A 967 -36.12 -15.58 10.58
N GLY A 968 -36.34 -14.49 9.84
CA GLY A 968 -35.32 -13.49 9.50
C GLY A 968 -35.62 -12.14 10.17
N ILE A 969 -34.60 -11.38 10.56
CA ILE A 969 -34.71 -10.02 11.09
C ILE A 969 -33.71 -9.09 10.42
N LEU A 970 -34.19 -7.94 9.96
CA LEU A 970 -33.40 -6.86 9.35
C LEU A 970 -33.68 -5.53 10.08
N PRO A 971 -32.73 -4.99 10.84
CA PRO A 971 -32.80 -3.61 11.30
C PRO A 971 -32.79 -2.63 10.11
N LEU A 972 -33.64 -1.60 10.16
CA LEU A 972 -33.70 -0.55 9.13
C LEU A 972 -32.65 0.55 9.35
N ASP A 973 -32.10 0.65 10.56
CA ASP A 973 -30.91 1.44 10.84
C ASP A 973 -29.67 0.56 10.59
N PRO A 974 -28.78 0.91 9.64
CA PRO A 974 -27.59 0.12 9.36
C PRO A 974 -26.57 0.12 10.51
N MET A 975 -26.72 0.98 11.53
CA MET A 975 -25.87 1.00 12.72
C MET A 975 -26.40 0.09 13.84
N ALA A 976 -27.56 -0.54 13.66
CA ALA A 976 -28.14 -1.45 14.65
C ALA A 976 -27.76 -2.91 14.37
N GLU A 977 -27.27 -3.61 15.40
CA GLU A 977 -26.80 -4.99 15.28
C GLU A 977 -27.70 -5.97 16.05
N ILE A 978 -28.08 -7.08 15.42
CA ILE A 978 -28.74 -8.21 16.10
C ILE A 978 -27.67 -9.06 16.80
N LEU A 979 -27.62 -9.01 18.12
CA LEU A 979 -26.67 -9.76 18.93
C LEU A 979 -27.01 -11.25 19.02
N ALA A 980 -28.29 -11.61 19.05
CA ALA A 980 -28.75 -13.00 19.10
C ALA A 980 -30.17 -13.12 18.55
N LEU A 981 -30.48 -14.27 17.93
CA LEU A 981 -31.83 -14.57 17.46
C LEU A 981 -32.26 -15.96 17.93
N GLN A 982 -33.17 -16.00 18.90
CA GLN A 982 -33.74 -17.22 19.47
C GLN A 982 -35.19 -17.44 19.01
N PRO A 983 -35.78 -18.63 19.22
CA PRO A 983 -37.19 -18.86 18.92
C PRO A 983 -38.10 -17.90 19.70
N GLY A 984 -38.62 -16.88 19.01
CA GLY A 984 -39.56 -15.90 19.56
C GLY A 984 -38.93 -14.64 20.17
N GLU A 985 -37.60 -14.53 20.21
CA GLU A 985 -36.91 -13.38 20.82
C GLU A 985 -35.66 -13.00 20.01
N ALA A 986 -35.39 -11.71 19.86
CA ALA A 986 -34.15 -11.19 19.29
C ALA A 986 -33.55 -10.12 20.21
N VAL A 987 -32.24 -10.21 20.44
CA VAL A 987 -31.50 -9.19 21.18
C VAL A 987 -30.84 -8.25 20.16
N ILE A 988 -31.13 -6.97 20.27
CA ILE A 988 -30.60 -5.92 19.40
C ILE A 988 -29.80 -4.90 20.21
N GLN A 989 -28.77 -4.32 19.59
CA GLN A 989 -28.08 -3.15 20.11
C GLN A 989 -28.08 -2.00 19.10
N SER A 990 -28.33 -0.77 19.58
CA SER A 990 -28.21 0.45 18.77
C SER A 990 -28.00 1.68 19.65
N ALA A 991 -27.35 2.72 19.12
CA ALA A 991 -27.21 4.01 19.80
C ALA A 991 -28.54 4.77 19.90
N CYS A 992 -29.51 4.44 19.04
CA CYS A 992 -30.79 5.14 18.88
C CYS A 992 -31.96 4.15 18.88
N ALA A 993 -33.17 4.65 19.18
CA ALA A 993 -34.39 3.88 18.95
C ALA A 993 -34.67 3.78 17.44
N GLY A 994 -35.21 2.65 17.00
CA GLY A 994 -35.38 2.36 15.58
C GLY A 994 -36.43 1.30 15.27
N LYS A 995 -36.39 0.80 14.04
CA LYS A 995 -37.34 -0.18 13.50
C LYS A 995 -36.61 -1.33 12.82
N CYS A 996 -37.19 -2.52 12.85
CA CYS A 996 -36.72 -3.68 12.11
C CYS A 996 -37.86 -4.39 11.38
N LEU A 997 -37.55 -5.07 10.28
CA LEU A 997 -38.42 -5.99 9.57
C LEU A 997 -38.20 -7.41 10.07
N ILE A 998 -39.28 -8.16 10.23
CA ILE A 998 -39.32 -9.56 10.66
C ILE A 998 -39.98 -10.38 9.54
N PHE A 999 -39.25 -11.34 9.01
CA PHE A 999 -39.68 -12.25 7.94
C PHE A 999 -39.99 -13.62 8.55
N ALA A 1000 -41.25 -14.05 8.53
CA ALA A 1000 -41.65 -15.36 9.05
C ALA A 1000 -43.01 -15.81 8.48
N HIS A 1001 -43.16 -17.12 8.25
CA HIS A 1001 -44.44 -17.75 7.86
C HIS A 1001 -45.14 -17.09 6.65
N GLY A 1002 -44.38 -16.64 5.66
CA GLY A 1002 -44.89 -15.98 4.46
C GLY A 1002 -45.34 -14.53 4.65
N ALA A 1003 -45.06 -13.91 5.81
CA ALA A 1003 -45.40 -12.52 6.09
C ALA A 1003 -44.17 -11.70 6.52
N VAL A 1004 -44.23 -10.39 6.26
CA VAL A 1004 -43.28 -9.40 6.76
C VAL A 1004 -43.99 -8.52 7.80
N ARG A 1005 -43.41 -8.39 8.99
CA ARG A 1005 -43.91 -7.53 10.07
C ARG A 1005 -42.85 -6.52 10.44
N MET A 1006 -43.28 -5.36 10.93
CA MET A 1006 -42.37 -4.35 11.45
C MET A 1006 -42.46 -4.32 12.98
N ALA A 1007 -41.31 -4.19 13.65
CA ALA A 1007 -41.22 -4.01 15.09
C ALA A 1007 -40.32 -2.81 15.42
N GLU A 1008 -40.54 -2.21 16.59
CA GLU A 1008 -39.76 -1.09 17.09
C GLU A 1008 -38.83 -1.57 18.23
N TYR A 1009 -37.69 -0.90 18.39
CA TYR A 1009 -36.75 -1.16 19.49
C TYR A 1009 -36.22 0.15 20.08
N PRO A 1010 -35.95 0.22 21.39
CA PRO A 1010 -35.32 1.37 22.02
C PRO A 1010 -33.80 1.41 21.79
N ALA A 1011 -33.17 2.55 22.09
CA ALA A 1011 -31.72 2.69 22.17
C ALA A 1011 -31.13 1.81 23.28
N GLY A 1012 -29.84 1.49 23.16
CA GLY A 1012 -29.11 0.60 24.04
C GLY A 1012 -29.22 -0.85 23.60
N ILE A 1013 -29.13 -1.78 24.56
CA ILE A 1013 -29.36 -3.21 24.32
C ILE A 1013 -30.79 -3.53 24.74
N SER A 1014 -31.57 -4.12 23.84
CA SER A 1014 -32.96 -4.44 24.07
C SER A 1014 -33.41 -5.76 23.43
N THR A 1015 -34.53 -6.26 23.90
CA THR A 1015 -35.18 -7.48 23.41
C THR A 1015 -36.40 -7.11 22.57
N ILE A 1016 -36.54 -7.75 21.41
CA ILE A 1016 -37.70 -7.67 20.52
C ILE A 1016 -38.36 -9.06 20.47
N ASN A 1017 -39.69 -9.12 20.62
CA ASN A 1017 -40.47 -10.37 20.53
C ASN A 1017 -40.98 -10.61 19.10
#